data_AF-A0A8P4GI28-F1
#
_entry.id   AF-A0A8P4GI28-F1
#
_cell.length_a   1.000
_cell.length_b   1.000
_cell.length_c   1.000
_cell.angle_alpha   90.00
_cell.angle_beta   90.00
_cell.angle_gamma   90.00
#
_symmetry.space_group_name_H-M   'P 1'
#
loop_
_entity.id
_entity.type
_entity.pdbx_description
1 polymer ?
#
loop_
_entity_poly.entity_id
_entity_poly.type
_entity_poly.pdbx_seq_one_letter_code
_entity_poly.pdbx_strand_id
1 'polypeptide(L)'
;MDEQALLGLNPNADARYRQRAMAYFEQLKESQDAWEVCAEALAKGIYNDDHVKFFCFQVLEHQIKFRHAGLSAVQQQLIRETLMKWLQCQVGPEKPFIRNKAAQVFALTFVMEYLTLWPKFFFDILSLVGLNPHGVDIYLRTLMAIDAEVVDRDILHSPEETRRNTLIKDGMREQCIPHLVESWFQILQTYQQSHPELTCQCLEVVGAYVSWIDLNLIANDRFVNLLLSQMSVEELREEACDCLFEIINKGMDPVDKTKLVESLCQVLQSAGFFNVEQEEDVDFLAKFSRLVNGMGQSLVLSWTKLAKAGNVKDAAETLQAVEAKVPLLLQLLVHEDDDISANIVGFCYEYLHVLKQLPQLTDQQKTNIEAVMLAVMKKLTYDDEYNFENEGEDEAMFVEYRKQLKMLLDRLAQVSPELLLEAVRRVFTNTMQNWQTAPFMEVEVAIRLLYMLGEALPASHGAHFSGDTAKTSALQDMMRTLVSCGVSSYQHSSVSLEFFETVVRYDKFFIVEPQHIPNVLMAFLDQRGLRHNSPKVRSRVAYLFSRFVKTLHKHMNAFIEDILTRIQDLLELAPPENGFLAMLTSDDQLFMFETAGVLIVNSECPAERKQALMRSLLLPLMDVFRLLLAKLLQETEEERQASLADCLSHAVGFASRTSKAFSNKQTVKQCGCTEVYRDCMQTFLPALSCPVQRGVLRSSVRSFLHRMIICLEEEVLPFVPAASEHMLKDCEAKDLQEFIPLISQITAKFKTFIYRIQYQLLFVFQTLSECSLTLKMIHLKRGPEFIQFLQQEYLPSLQVSPEISQVRCFL
;
A
#
# COMPACT_ATOMS: atom_id res chain seq x y z
N MET A 1 9.62 2.81 -50.18
CA MET A 1 9.59 1.87 -49.02
C MET A 1 9.19 0.48 -49.51
N ASP A 2 9.48 -0.60 -48.78
CA ASP A 2 8.94 -1.94 -49.10
C ASP A 2 7.44 -1.97 -48.77
N GLU A 3 6.60 -1.71 -49.77
CA GLU A 3 5.13 -1.66 -49.62
C GLU A 3 4.54 -2.98 -49.14
N GLN A 4 5.18 -4.12 -49.41
CA GLN A 4 4.71 -5.42 -48.91
C GLN A 4 4.99 -5.61 -47.42
N ALA A 5 6.07 -5.02 -46.91
CA ALA A 5 6.35 -5.01 -45.48
C ALA A 5 5.37 -4.08 -44.73
N LEU A 6 5.00 -2.95 -45.33
CA LEU A 6 4.05 -1.99 -44.74
C LEU A 6 2.64 -2.57 -44.56
N LEU A 7 2.23 -3.55 -45.37
CA LEU A 7 0.96 -4.28 -45.17
C LEU A 7 0.86 -4.96 -43.79
N GLY A 8 1.99 -5.29 -43.17
CA GLY A 8 2.05 -5.87 -41.83
C GLY A 8 1.73 -4.91 -40.69
N LEU A 9 1.64 -3.60 -40.96
CA LEU A 9 1.27 -2.58 -39.97
C LEU A 9 -0.25 -2.47 -39.76
N ASN A 10 -1.05 -3.11 -40.62
CA ASN A 10 -2.49 -3.16 -40.46
C ASN A 10 -2.86 -4.04 -39.25
N PRO A 11 -3.74 -3.60 -38.33
CA PRO A 11 -4.19 -4.41 -37.19
C PRO A 11 -4.73 -5.79 -37.58
N ASN A 12 -5.31 -5.91 -38.78
CA ASN A 12 -5.87 -7.15 -39.30
C ASN A 12 -4.88 -8.00 -40.13
N ALA A 13 -3.59 -7.61 -40.20
CA ALA A 13 -2.59 -8.34 -40.96
C ALA A 13 -2.23 -9.69 -40.30
N ASP A 14 -1.98 -10.71 -41.12
CA ASP A 14 -1.52 -12.02 -40.64
C ASP A 14 -0.16 -11.92 -39.93
N ALA A 15 0.10 -12.86 -39.01
CA ALA A 15 1.33 -12.92 -38.22
C ALA A 15 2.62 -12.87 -39.08
N ARG A 16 2.60 -13.45 -40.28
CA ARG A 16 3.74 -13.42 -41.22
C ARG A 16 4.03 -12.01 -41.75
N TYR A 17 3.00 -11.23 -42.05
CA TYR A 17 3.18 -9.85 -42.50
C TYR A 17 3.64 -8.95 -41.35
N ARG A 18 3.12 -9.15 -40.13
CA ARG A 18 3.60 -8.43 -38.93
C ARG A 18 5.08 -8.70 -38.64
N GLN A 19 5.52 -9.96 -38.71
CA GLN A 19 6.94 -10.32 -38.56
C GLN A 19 7.80 -9.65 -39.64
N ARG A 20 7.32 -9.59 -40.89
CA ARG A 20 8.03 -8.91 -41.97
C ARG A 20 8.12 -7.41 -41.76
N ALA A 21 7.08 -6.76 -41.25
CA ALA A 21 7.09 -5.34 -40.89
C ALA A 21 8.09 -5.05 -39.76
N MET A 22 8.14 -5.89 -38.72
CA MET A 22 9.10 -5.78 -37.63
C MET A 22 10.55 -5.96 -38.11
N ALA A 23 10.80 -6.98 -38.95
CA ALA A 23 12.13 -7.18 -39.53
C ALA A 23 12.56 -5.99 -40.40
N TYR A 24 11.62 -5.42 -41.15
CA TYR A 24 11.87 -4.21 -41.93
C TYR A 24 12.19 -3.00 -41.04
N PHE A 25 11.51 -2.86 -39.89
CA PHE A 25 11.82 -1.81 -38.92
C PHE A 25 13.25 -1.89 -38.39
N GLU A 26 13.68 -3.08 -37.95
CA GLU A 26 15.04 -3.29 -37.45
C GLU A 26 16.08 -3.03 -38.54
N GLN A 27 15.80 -3.46 -39.79
CA GLN A 27 16.65 -3.15 -40.93
C GLN A 27 16.80 -1.64 -41.17
N LEU A 28 15.70 -0.87 -41.05
CA LEU A 28 15.73 0.58 -41.20
C LEU A 28 16.51 1.27 -40.08
N LYS A 29 16.46 0.76 -38.85
CA LYS A 29 17.27 1.28 -37.73
C LYS A 29 18.77 1.02 -37.92
N GLU A 30 19.13 -0.14 -38.46
CA GLU A 30 20.53 -0.48 -38.68
C GLU A 30 21.16 0.35 -39.80
N SER A 31 20.40 0.64 -40.85
CA SER A 31 20.85 1.43 -42.00
C SER A 31 21.18 2.89 -41.65
N GLN A 32 22.15 3.49 -42.34
CA GLN A 32 22.56 4.89 -42.11
C GLN A 32 21.67 5.91 -42.84
N ASP A 33 21.14 5.56 -44.02
CA ASP A 33 20.42 6.51 -44.90
C ASP A 33 18.95 6.12 -45.11
N ALA A 34 18.52 4.93 -44.67
CA ALA A 34 17.18 4.44 -44.99
C ALA A 34 16.04 5.23 -44.31
N TRP A 35 16.35 6.01 -43.27
CA TRP A 35 15.41 6.94 -42.66
C TRP A 35 15.01 8.09 -43.60
N GLU A 36 15.85 8.45 -44.59
CA GLU A 36 15.55 9.52 -45.57
C GLU A 36 14.32 9.17 -46.41
N VAL A 37 14.11 7.88 -46.70
CA VAL A 37 12.92 7.39 -47.41
C VAL A 37 11.66 7.63 -46.59
N CYS A 38 11.73 7.46 -45.27
CA CYS A 38 10.62 7.76 -44.35
C CYS A 38 10.38 9.28 -44.25
N ALA A 39 11.46 10.06 -44.24
CA ALA A 39 11.40 11.53 -44.23
C ALA A 39 10.70 12.07 -45.49
N GLU A 40 11.12 11.59 -46.66
CA GLU A 40 10.53 11.98 -47.94
C GLU A 40 9.06 11.56 -48.05
N ALA A 41 8.72 10.37 -47.54
CA ALA A 41 7.34 9.89 -47.51
C ALA A 41 6.42 10.78 -46.67
N LEU A 42 6.90 11.26 -45.51
CA LEU A 42 6.18 12.22 -44.66
C LEU A 42 6.07 13.60 -45.34
N ALA A 43 7.17 14.14 -45.87
CA ALA A 43 7.19 15.47 -46.48
C ALA A 43 6.29 15.60 -47.71
N LYS A 44 6.22 14.54 -48.53
CA LYS A 44 5.39 14.50 -49.75
C LYS A 44 3.96 14.01 -49.51
N GLY A 45 3.65 13.53 -48.30
CA GLY A 45 2.34 12.94 -48.00
C GLY A 45 2.01 11.73 -48.88
N ILE A 46 2.99 10.86 -49.15
CA ILE A 46 2.83 9.74 -50.10
C ILE A 46 1.79 8.72 -49.61
N TYR A 47 1.73 8.51 -48.29
CA TYR A 47 0.87 7.50 -47.67
C TYR A 47 -0.22 8.17 -46.82
N ASN A 48 -1.48 7.79 -47.09
CA ASN A 48 -2.63 8.18 -46.28
C ASN A 48 -2.85 7.24 -45.08
N ASP A 49 -2.15 6.10 -45.00
CA ASP A 49 -2.27 5.15 -43.90
C ASP A 49 -1.60 5.66 -42.62
N ASP A 50 -2.39 5.74 -41.55
CA ASP A 50 -1.99 6.27 -40.26
C ASP A 50 -0.85 5.48 -39.58
N HIS A 51 -0.84 4.15 -39.75
CA HIS A 51 0.19 3.29 -39.16
C HIS A 51 1.51 3.44 -39.91
N VAL A 52 1.45 3.65 -41.23
CA VAL A 52 2.64 3.96 -42.03
C VAL A 52 3.23 5.31 -41.64
N LYS A 53 2.39 6.35 -41.46
CA LYS A 53 2.86 7.66 -40.97
C LYS A 53 3.52 7.53 -39.59
N PHE A 54 2.88 6.83 -38.67
CA PHE A 54 3.43 6.59 -37.32
C PHE A 54 4.76 5.84 -37.37
N PHE A 55 4.84 4.80 -38.21
CA PHE A 55 6.07 4.06 -38.45
C PHE A 55 7.20 4.95 -38.97
N CYS A 56 6.91 5.82 -39.94
CA CYS A 56 7.91 6.77 -40.45
C CYS A 56 8.41 7.72 -39.36
N PHE A 57 7.53 8.24 -38.50
CA PHE A 57 7.95 9.05 -37.35
C PHE A 57 8.77 8.24 -36.34
N GLN A 58 8.44 6.97 -36.12
CA GLN A 58 9.20 6.10 -35.21
C GLN A 58 10.62 5.82 -35.72
N VAL A 59 10.80 5.71 -37.04
CA VAL A 59 12.14 5.61 -37.66
C VAL A 59 12.92 6.91 -37.46
N LEU A 60 12.28 8.07 -37.69
CA LEU A 60 12.91 9.39 -37.48
C LEU A 60 13.30 9.62 -36.02
N GLU A 61 12.42 9.28 -35.08
CA GLU A 61 12.67 9.35 -33.64
C GLU A 61 13.94 8.57 -33.27
N HIS A 62 14.06 7.32 -33.72
CA HIS A 62 15.24 6.49 -33.44
C HIS A 62 16.52 7.13 -33.98
N GLN A 63 16.47 7.68 -35.21
CA GLN A 63 17.62 8.33 -35.82
C GLN A 63 18.06 9.57 -35.03
N ILE A 64 17.11 10.42 -34.62
CA ILE A 64 17.40 11.65 -33.86
C ILE A 64 17.92 11.30 -32.45
N LYS A 65 17.33 10.29 -31.80
CA LYS A 65 17.70 9.94 -30.42
C LYS A 65 19.10 9.32 -30.31
N PHE A 66 19.46 8.43 -31.23
CA PHE A 66 20.69 7.61 -31.08
C PHE A 66 21.81 7.97 -32.05
N ARG A 67 21.52 8.59 -33.20
CA ARG A 67 22.49 8.76 -34.30
C ARG A 67 22.61 10.18 -34.83
N HIS A 68 22.00 11.17 -34.16
CA HIS A 68 21.99 12.57 -34.62
C HIS A 68 23.40 13.18 -34.75
N ALA A 69 24.32 12.87 -33.83
CA ALA A 69 25.70 13.35 -33.88
C ALA A 69 26.49 12.85 -35.10
N GLY A 70 26.06 11.75 -35.73
CA GLY A 70 26.67 11.19 -36.93
C GLY A 70 26.09 11.72 -38.25
N LEU A 71 25.05 12.57 -38.19
CA LEU A 71 24.39 13.10 -39.39
C LEU A 71 25.22 14.22 -40.03
N SER A 72 25.22 14.26 -41.37
CA SER A 72 25.77 15.39 -42.11
C SER A 72 24.89 16.64 -41.97
N ALA A 73 25.45 17.83 -42.21
CA ALA A 73 24.68 19.09 -42.16
C ALA A 73 23.48 19.10 -43.14
N VAL A 74 23.60 18.43 -44.29
CA VAL A 74 22.52 18.27 -45.27
C VAL A 74 21.40 17.40 -44.73
N GLN A 75 21.76 16.30 -44.04
CA GLN A 75 20.79 15.40 -43.41
C GLN A 75 20.06 16.05 -42.24
N GLN A 76 20.77 16.81 -41.40
CA GLN A 76 20.17 17.61 -40.33
C GLN A 76 19.18 18.65 -40.90
N GLN A 77 19.52 19.29 -42.03
CA GLN A 77 18.60 20.18 -42.73
C GLN A 77 17.38 19.43 -43.30
N LEU A 78 17.57 18.23 -43.87
CA LEU A 78 16.48 17.42 -44.40
C LEU A 78 15.45 17.05 -43.32
N ILE A 79 15.88 16.71 -42.10
CA ILE A 79 14.97 16.44 -40.98
C ILE A 79 14.10 17.66 -40.69
N ARG A 80 14.73 18.83 -40.53
CA ARG A 80 14.01 20.08 -40.25
C ARG A 80 13.02 20.43 -41.36
N GLU A 81 13.45 20.37 -42.61
CA GLU A 81 12.58 20.63 -43.76
C GLU A 81 11.41 19.65 -43.83
N THR A 82 11.64 18.38 -43.51
CA THR A 82 10.60 17.35 -43.49
C THR A 82 9.55 17.67 -42.44
N LEU A 83 9.98 17.99 -41.22
CA LEU A 83 9.09 18.32 -40.12
C LEU A 83 8.27 19.58 -40.42
N MET A 84 8.92 20.64 -40.92
CA MET A 84 8.25 21.90 -41.28
C MET A 84 7.28 21.72 -42.46
N LYS A 85 7.67 20.97 -43.51
CA LYS A 85 6.77 20.65 -44.64
C LYS A 85 5.59 19.81 -44.20
N TRP A 86 5.83 18.81 -43.35
CA TRP A 86 4.77 17.97 -42.82
C TRP A 86 3.77 18.80 -42.01
N LEU A 87 4.25 19.68 -41.12
CA LEU A 87 3.42 20.60 -40.33
C LEU A 87 2.62 21.57 -41.22
N GLN A 88 3.24 22.10 -42.28
CA GLN A 88 2.58 22.97 -43.26
C GLN A 88 1.43 22.27 -43.98
N CYS A 89 1.59 20.98 -44.28
CA CYS A 89 0.60 20.16 -44.96
C CYS A 89 -0.53 19.67 -44.03
N GLN A 90 -0.48 19.95 -42.73
CA GLN A 90 -1.55 19.60 -41.78
C GLN A 90 -2.73 20.56 -41.91
N VAL A 91 -3.60 20.29 -42.88
CA VAL A 91 -4.83 21.07 -43.13
C VAL A 91 -6.08 20.39 -42.53
N GLY A 92 -5.98 19.16 -42.02
CA GLY A 92 -7.11 18.41 -41.46
C GLY A 92 -6.78 17.64 -40.17
N PRO A 93 -7.79 17.05 -39.51
CA PRO A 93 -7.61 16.36 -38.24
C PRO A 93 -6.88 15.02 -38.41
N GLU A 94 -5.63 14.95 -37.99
CA GLU A 94 -4.89 13.69 -37.82
C GLU A 94 -5.29 12.97 -36.52
N LYS A 95 -5.06 11.66 -36.45
CA LYS A 95 -5.35 10.89 -35.22
C LYS A 95 -4.41 11.30 -34.08
N PRO A 96 -4.88 11.28 -32.80
CA PRO A 96 -4.09 11.71 -31.65
C PRO A 96 -2.71 11.05 -31.54
N PHE A 97 -2.61 9.75 -31.82
CA PHE A 97 -1.35 9.02 -31.73
C PHE A 97 -0.29 9.49 -32.76
N ILE A 98 -0.71 9.97 -33.94
CA ILE A 98 0.20 10.56 -34.93
C ILE A 98 0.67 11.92 -34.45
N ARG A 99 -0.26 12.76 -33.97
CA ARG A 99 0.05 14.11 -33.47
C ARG A 99 1.02 14.06 -32.29
N ASN A 100 0.78 13.15 -31.34
CA ASN A 100 1.70 12.89 -30.22
C ASN A 100 3.07 12.42 -30.72
N LYS A 101 3.11 11.52 -31.71
CA LYS A 101 4.39 11.02 -32.24
C LYS A 101 5.18 12.08 -32.98
N ALA A 102 4.50 12.89 -33.78
CA ALA A 102 5.10 14.03 -34.46
C ALA A 102 5.66 15.03 -33.43
N ALA A 103 4.87 15.41 -32.42
CA ALA A 103 5.30 16.29 -31.33
C ALA A 103 6.55 15.77 -30.60
N GLN A 104 6.62 14.46 -30.32
CA GLN A 104 7.81 13.84 -29.74
C GLN A 104 9.05 13.99 -30.64
N VAL A 105 8.90 13.78 -31.96
CA VAL A 105 10.00 13.95 -32.93
C VAL A 105 10.44 15.42 -33.03
N PHE A 106 9.50 16.36 -33.01
CA PHE A 106 9.80 17.80 -32.92
C PHE A 106 10.58 18.12 -31.64
N ALA A 107 10.14 17.62 -30.48
CA ALA A 107 10.79 17.84 -29.20
C ALA A 107 12.23 17.27 -29.18
N LEU A 108 12.44 16.04 -29.65
CA LEU A 108 13.78 15.46 -29.75
C LEU A 108 14.69 16.26 -30.68
N THR A 109 14.16 16.73 -31.81
CA THR A 109 14.93 17.58 -32.74
C THR A 109 15.30 18.90 -32.06
N PHE A 110 14.36 19.52 -31.35
CA PHE A 110 14.60 20.73 -30.56
C PHE A 110 15.70 20.51 -29.52
N VAL A 111 15.61 19.43 -28.73
CA VAL A 111 16.57 19.11 -27.68
C VAL A 111 18.00 18.93 -28.23
N MET A 112 18.14 18.40 -29.45
CA MET A 112 19.44 18.21 -30.09
C MET A 112 19.97 19.47 -30.78
N GLU A 113 19.11 20.31 -31.36
CA GLU A 113 19.53 21.37 -32.28
C GLU A 113 19.34 22.81 -31.78
N TYR A 114 18.51 23.03 -30.75
CA TYR A 114 18.09 24.38 -30.33
C TYR A 114 19.25 25.34 -30.03
N LEU A 115 20.25 24.89 -29.27
CA LEU A 115 21.35 25.74 -28.81
C LEU A 115 22.32 26.17 -29.93
N THR A 116 22.31 25.48 -31.08
CA THR A 116 23.35 25.63 -32.11
C THR A 116 22.75 25.79 -33.50
N LEU A 117 22.03 24.79 -33.99
CA LEU A 117 21.62 24.66 -35.38
C LEU A 117 20.24 25.25 -35.66
N TRP A 118 19.36 25.31 -34.66
CA TRP A 118 17.99 25.79 -34.81
C TRP A 118 17.50 26.70 -33.65
N PRO A 119 18.17 27.83 -33.39
CA PRO A 119 17.78 28.75 -32.30
C PRO A 119 16.42 29.43 -32.51
N LYS A 120 15.95 29.53 -33.76
CA LYS A 120 14.65 30.13 -34.12
C LYS A 120 13.47 29.15 -34.15
N PHE A 121 13.66 27.94 -33.61
CA PHE A 121 12.67 26.85 -33.63
C PHE A 121 11.22 27.30 -33.37
N PHE A 122 10.97 27.98 -32.25
CA PHE A 122 9.61 28.42 -31.88
C PHE A 122 9.06 29.49 -32.81
N PHE A 123 9.90 30.43 -33.27
CA PHE A 123 9.49 31.48 -34.19
C PHE A 123 9.05 30.88 -35.54
N ASP A 124 9.82 29.92 -36.05
CA ASP A 124 9.52 29.25 -37.32
C ASP A 124 8.22 28.45 -37.24
N ILE A 125 8.01 27.70 -36.15
CA ILE A 125 6.77 26.93 -35.91
C ILE A 125 5.56 27.84 -35.74
N LEU A 126 5.65 28.87 -34.89
CA LEU A 126 4.54 29.80 -34.67
C LEU A 126 4.18 30.58 -35.94
N SER A 127 5.18 30.99 -36.73
CA SER A 127 4.95 31.66 -38.01
C SER A 127 4.25 30.76 -39.03
N LEU A 128 4.51 29.45 -38.98
CA LEU A 128 3.89 28.48 -39.87
C LEU A 128 2.46 28.13 -39.44
N VAL A 129 2.26 27.89 -38.15
CA VAL A 129 0.97 27.47 -37.57
C VAL A 129 -0.03 28.63 -37.55
N GLY A 130 0.42 29.84 -37.21
CA GLY A 130 -0.46 30.99 -37.03
C GLY A 130 -1.61 30.71 -36.07
N LEU A 131 -2.83 30.98 -36.51
CA LEU A 131 -4.08 30.67 -35.80
C LEU A 131 -4.84 29.50 -36.47
N ASN A 132 -4.11 28.49 -36.98
CA ASN A 132 -4.74 27.24 -37.42
C ASN A 132 -4.92 26.30 -36.21
N PRO A 133 -6.16 25.92 -35.82
CA PRO A 133 -6.42 25.06 -34.67
C PRO A 133 -5.62 23.75 -34.68
N HIS A 134 -5.49 23.10 -35.85
CA HIS A 134 -4.78 21.82 -35.97
C HIS A 134 -3.27 21.97 -35.80
N GLY A 135 -2.70 23.06 -36.30
CA GLY A 135 -1.29 23.36 -36.09
C GLY A 135 -1.02 23.76 -34.64
N VAL A 136 -1.95 24.48 -34.00
CA VAL A 136 -1.86 24.89 -32.59
C VAL A 136 -1.87 23.66 -31.68
N ASP A 137 -2.73 22.67 -31.92
CA ASP A 137 -2.72 21.39 -31.18
C ASP A 137 -1.35 20.72 -31.23
N ILE A 138 -0.73 20.61 -32.40
CA ILE A 138 0.60 19.99 -32.56
C ILE A 138 1.67 20.82 -31.84
N TYR A 139 1.57 22.15 -31.92
CA TYR A 139 2.47 23.06 -31.21
C TYR A 139 2.37 22.90 -29.69
N LEU A 140 1.17 22.85 -29.11
CA LEU A 140 0.96 22.66 -27.67
C LEU A 140 1.46 21.28 -27.21
N ARG A 141 1.17 20.21 -27.96
CA ARG A 141 1.72 18.86 -27.69
C ARG A 141 3.25 18.84 -27.77
N THR A 142 3.83 19.61 -28.68
CA THR A 142 5.30 19.74 -28.81
C THR A 142 5.88 20.42 -27.59
N LEU A 143 5.23 21.45 -27.02
CA LEU A 143 5.66 22.08 -25.78
C LEU A 143 5.62 21.09 -24.60
N MET A 144 4.53 20.33 -24.45
CA MET A 144 4.45 19.28 -23.41
C MET A 144 5.53 18.20 -23.60
N ALA A 145 5.81 17.80 -24.84
CA ALA A 145 6.89 16.84 -25.12
C ALA A 145 8.29 17.42 -24.84
N ILE A 146 8.50 18.72 -25.03
CA ILE A 146 9.75 19.39 -24.65
C ILE A 146 9.89 19.44 -23.12
N ASP A 147 8.81 19.75 -22.40
CA ASP A 147 8.81 19.76 -20.93
C ASP A 147 9.16 18.37 -20.37
N ALA A 148 8.55 17.31 -20.90
CA ALA A 148 8.85 15.92 -20.54
C ALA A 148 10.33 15.54 -20.76
N GLU A 149 10.99 16.02 -21.82
CA GLU A 149 12.40 15.67 -22.10
C GLU A 149 13.43 16.56 -21.36
N VAL A 150 13.05 17.78 -20.97
CA VAL A 150 13.98 18.82 -20.48
C VAL A 150 13.80 19.16 -18.99
N VAL A 151 12.57 19.08 -18.50
CA VAL A 151 12.16 19.66 -17.20
C VAL A 151 11.70 18.58 -16.23
N ASP A 152 10.99 17.56 -16.71
CA ASP A 152 10.47 16.47 -15.90
C ASP A 152 11.56 15.87 -14.99
N ARG A 153 11.28 15.87 -13.69
CA ARG A 153 12.24 15.46 -12.66
C ARG A 153 12.14 13.97 -12.33
N ASP A 154 11.08 13.31 -12.76
CA ASP A 154 10.86 11.88 -12.54
C ASP A 154 11.67 11.03 -13.53
N ILE A 155 12.12 11.63 -14.63
CA ILE A 155 13.04 11.01 -15.59
C ILE A 155 14.48 11.15 -15.10
N LEU A 156 15.12 10.01 -14.86
CA LEU A 156 16.55 9.96 -14.50
C LEU A 156 17.42 10.32 -15.69
N HIS A 157 17.89 11.56 -15.73
CA HIS A 157 18.84 12.05 -16.72
C HIS A 157 20.29 11.75 -16.35
N SER A 158 21.12 11.45 -17.35
CA SER A 158 22.57 11.43 -17.18
C SER A 158 23.12 12.82 -16.81
N PRO A 159 24.34 12.91 -16.24
CA PRO A 159 24.96 14.19 -15.92
C PRO A 159 25.13 15.11 -17.15
N GLU A 160 25.39 14.53 -18.32
CA GLU A 160 25.54 15.26 -19.58
C GLU A 160 24.19 15.83 -20.06
N GLU A 161 23.12 15.02 -20.01
CA GLU A 161 21.77 15.46 -20.33
C GLU A 161 21.27 16.54 -19.37
N THR A 162 21.52 16.38 -18.07
CA THR A 162 21.16 17.40 -17.07
C THR A 162 21.83 18.74 -17.37
N ARG A 163 23.11 18.71 -17.75
CA ARG A 163 23.85 19.91 -18.15
C ARG A 163 23.27 20.53 -19.42
N ARG A 164 22.99 19.73 -20.44
CA ARG A 164 22.34 20.20 -21.69
C ARG A 164 20.97 20.82 -21.40
N ASN A 165 20.14 20.14 -20.62
CA ASN A 165 18.78 20.57 -20.27
C ASN A 165 18.81 21.89 -19.49
N THR A 166 19.81 22.08 -18.62
CA THR A 166 20.03 23.38 -17.95
C THR A 166 20.34 24.49 -18.96
N LEU A 167 21.24 24.25 -19.90
CA LEU A 167 21.56 25.22 -20.96
C LEU A 167 20.37 25.53 -21.86
N ILE A 168 19.57 24.52 -22.22
CA ILE A 168 18.35 24.71 -23.01
C ILE A 168 17.38 25.64 -22.27
N LYS A 169 17.09 25.37 -20.98
CA LYS A 169 16.18 26.21 -20.18
C LYS A 169 16.66 27.65 -20.07
N ASP A 170 17.96 27.85 -19.82
CA ASP A 170 18.52 29.19 -19.71
C ASP A 170 18.46 29.92 -21.07
N GLY A 171 18.81 29.23 -22.16
CA GLY A 171 18.65 29.78 -23.51
C GLY A 171 17.20 30.09 -23.88
N MET A 172 16.24 29.28 -23.42
CA MET A 172 14.81 29.56 -23.61
C MET A 172 14.37 30.80 -22.85
N ARG A 173 14.75 30.93 -21.57
CA ARG A 173 14.41 32.10 -20.72
C ARG A 173 14.88 33.41 -21.34
N GLU A 174 16.08 33.41 -21.93
CA GLU A 174 16.66 34.60 -22.54
C GLU A 174 16.03 34.96 -23.89
N GLN A 175 15.64 33.98 -24.70
CA GLN A 175 15.33 34.21 -26.11
C GLN A 175 13.84 34.09 -26.47
N CYS A 176 13.14 33.06 -25.96
CA CYS A 176 11.83 32.67 -26.49
C CYS A 176 10.68 32.74 -25.47
N ILE A 177 10.94 32.54 -24.17
CA ILE A 177 9.87 32.43 -23.16
C ILE A 177 8.87 33.61 -23.21
N PRO A 178 9.27 34.90 -23.25
CA PRO A 178 8.29 35.99 -23.33
C PRO A 178 7.37 35.92 -24.55
N HIS A 179 7.89 35.46 -25.69
CA HIS A 179 7.12 35.28 -26.92
C HIS A 179 6.18 34.08 -26.83
N LEU A 180 6.59 33.01 -26.14
CA LEU A 180 5.74 31.86 -25.87
C LEU A 180 4.58 32.22 -24.93
N VAL A 181 4.83 33.01 -23.88
CA VAL A 181 3.76 33.48 -22.99
C VAL A 181 2.73 34.32 -23.75
N GLU A 182 3.17 35.18 -24.67
CA GLU A 182 2.27 35.96 -25.51
C GLU A 182 1.49 35.07 -26.49
N SER A 183 2.09 34.03 -27.08
CA SER A 183 1.36 33.09 -27.94
C SER A 183 0.31 32.31 -27.14
N TRP A 184 0.62 31.86 -25.93
CA TRP A 184 -0.35 31.20 -25.05
C TRP A 184 -1.52 32.12 -24.72
N PHE A 185 -1.26 33.38 -24.37
CA PHE A 185 -2.32 34.35 -24.12
C PHE A 185 -3.25 34.51 -25.34
N GLN A 186 -2.68 34.62 -26.55
CA GLN A 186 -3.45 34.75 -27.78
C GLN A 186 -4.28 33.50 -28.08
N ILE A 187 -3.73 32.31 -27.85
CA ILE A 187 -4.44 31.03 -28.02
C ILE A 187 -5.61 30.96 -27.05
N LEU A 188 -5.38 31.21 -25.76
CA LEU A 188 -6.41 31.19 -24.71
C LEU A 188 -7.56 32.17 -25.03
N GLN A 189 -7.26 33.38 -25.50
CA GLN A 189 -8.27 34.38 -25.83
C GLN A 189 -9.06 34.04 -27.12
N THR A 190 -8.39 33.46 -28.12
CA THR A 190 -8.99 33.19 -29.44
C THR A 190 -9.92 31.98 -29.41
N TYR A 191 -9.53 30.93 -28.68
CA TYR A 191 -10.18 29.62 -28.77
C TYR A 191 -11.14 29.29 -27.63
N GLN A 192 -11.20 30.10 -26.57
CA GLN A 192 -12.05 29.86 -25.40
C GLN A 192 -13.52 29.49 -25.70
N GLN A 193 -14.11 30.01 -26.79
CA GLN A 193 -15.49 29.71 -27.18
C GLN A 193 -15.62 28.71 -28.34
N SER A 194 -14.57 28.55 -29.14
CA SER A 194 -14.64 27.78 -30.40
C SER A 194 -14.00 26.40 -30.30
N HIS A 195 -12.95 26.26 -29.49
CA HIS A 195 -12.20 25.02 -29.29
C HIS A 195 -11.77 24.91 -27.81
N PRO A 196 -12.68 24.52 -26.91
CA PRO A 196 -12.41 24.38 -25.48
C PRO A 196 -11.24 23.42 -25.20
N GLU A 197 -11.19 22.28 -25.90
CA GLU A 197 -10.10 21.29 -25.79
C GLU A 197 -8.70 21.90 -26.02
N LEU A 198 -8.55 22.82 -26.98
CA LEU A 198 -7.27 23.51 -27.22
C LEU A 198 -6.94 24.50 -26.12
N THR A 199 -7.95 25.12 -25.54
CA THR A 199 -7.80 26.05 -24.44
C THR A 199 -7.34 25.29 -23.18
N CYS A 200 -7.94 24.13 -22.89
CA CYS A 200 -7.50 23.21 -21.84
C CYS A 200 -6.05 22.76 -22.03
N GLN A 201 -5.68 22.26 -23.22
CA GLN A 201 -4.29 21.90 -23.51
C GLN A 201 -3.32 23.08 -23.34
N CYS A 202 -3.75 24.30 -23.67
CA CYS A 202 -2.92 25.48 -23.47
C CYS A 202 -2.76 25.83 -21.98
N LEU A 203 -3.80 25.62 -21.16
CA LEU A 203 -3.74 25.79 -19.71
C LEU A 203 -2.79 24.77 -19.07
N GLU A 204 -2.84 23.50 -19.49
CA GLU A 204 -1.90 22.45 -19.07
C GLU A 204 -0.45 22.85 -19.38
N VAL A 205 -0.18 23.34 -20.60
CA VAL A 205 1.14 23.85 -21.01
C VAL A 205 1.60 25.00 -20.13
N VAL A 206 0.72 25.97 -19.86
CA VAL A 206 1.05 27.09 -18.97
C VAL A 206 1.40 26.56 -17.58
N GLY A 207 0.60 25.66 -17.02
CA GLY A 207 0.83 25.03 -15.72
C GLY A 207 2.19 24.34 -15.61
N ALA A 208 2.56 23.51 -16.59
CA ALA A 208 3.84 22.80 -16.61
C ALA A 208 5.05 23.78 -16.62
N TYR A 209 4.98 24.83 -17.45
CA TYR A 209 6.08 25.78 -17.64
C TYR A 209 6.25 26.77 -16.47
N VAL A 210 5.17 27.09 -15.74
CA VAL A 210 5.18 28.00 -14.57
C VAL A 210 6.26 27.63 -13.56
N SER A 211 6.51 26.33 -13.38
CA SER A 211 7.46 25.81 -12.39
C SER A 211 8.90 26.34 -12.57
N TRP A 212 9.29 26.78 -13.77
CA TRP A 212 10.67 27.19 -14.07
C TRP A 212 10.84 28.49 -14.85
N ILE A 213 9.78 29.13 -15.37
CA ILE A 213 9.90 30.44 -16.04
C ILE A 213 9.84 31.61 -15.05
N ASP A 214 9.97 32.86 -15.50
CA ASP A 214 9.73 34.03 -14.63
C ASP A 214 8.22 34.16 -14.32
N LEU A 215 7.89 34.30 -13.03
CA LEU A 215 6.50 34.34 -12.58
C LEU A 215 5.79 35.59 -13.08
N ASN A 216 6.50 36.72 -13.21
CA ASN A 216 5.89 38.01 -13.57
C ASN A 216 5.26 38.00 -14.98
N LEU A 217 5.68 37.05 -15.83
CA LEU A 217 5.11 36.87 -17.16
C LEU A 217 3.67 36.34 -17.11
N ILE A 218 3.32 35.58 -16.07
CA ILE A 218 2.01 34.93 -15.92
C ILE A 218 1.22 35.53 -14.75
N ALA A 219 1.84 35.77 -13.59
CA ALA A 219 1.17 36.34 -12.42
C ALA A 219 1.03 37.87 -12.53
N ASN A 220 0.35 38.34 -13.57
CA ASN A 220 0.00 39.74 -13.78
C ASN A 220 -1.51 39.88 -14.03
N ASP A 221 -2.03 41.10 -13.86
CA ASP A 221 -3.47 41.37 -13.97
C ASP A 221 -4.07 40.91 -15.29
N ARG A 222 -3.33 41.04 -16.41
CA ARG A 222 -3.83 40.64 -17.73
C ARG A 222 -4.09 39.13 -17.79
N PHE A 223 -3.14 38.31 -17.37
CA PHE A 223 -3.25 36.85 -17.47
C PHE A 223 -4.19 36.29 -16.39
N VAL A 224 -4.10 36.78 -15.15
CA VAL A 224 -4.93 36.28 -14.04
C VAL A 224 -6.41 36.58 -14.27
N ASN A 225 -6.75 37.77 -14.80
CA ASN A 225 -8.15 38.08 -15.15
C ASN A 225 -8.69 37.17 -16.27
N LEU A 226 -7.84 36.74 -17.22
CA LEU A 226 -8.23 35.78 -18.24
C LEU A 226 -8.53 34.41 -17.61
N LEU A 227 -7.66 33.91 -16.73
CA LEU A 227 -7.87 32.64 -16.02
C LEU A 227 -9.16 32.66 -15.20
N LEU A 228 -9.46 33.77 -14.51
CA LEU A 228 -10.70 33.92 -13.75
C LEU A 228 -11.94 33.93 -14.63
N SER A 229 -11.86 34.56 -15.80
CA SER A 229 -12.96 34.50 -16.78
C SER A 229 -13.20 33.07 -17.28
N GLN A 230 -12.13 32.30 -17.46
CA GLN A 230 -12.20 30.89 -17.88
C GLN A 230 -12.70 29.98 -16.76
N MET A 231 -12.39 30.28 -15.49
CA MET A 231 -13.00 29.61 -14.34
C MET A 231 -14.52 29.76 -14.27
N SER A 232 -15.09 30.77 -14.94
CA SER A 232 -16.53 30.97 -15.03
C SER A 232 -17.17 30.20 -16.20
N VAL A 233 -16.39 29.44 -16.97
CA VAL A 233 -16.83 28.63 -18.12
C VAL A 233 -16.74 27.16 -17.75
N GLU A 234 -17.88 26.46 -17.81
CA GLU A 234 -18.04 25.05 -17.39
C GLU A 234 -16.97 24.12 -17.98
N GLU A 235 -16.70 24.22 -19.28
CA GLU A 235 -15.74 23.34 -19.97
C GLU A 235 -14.26 23.63 -19.67
N LEU A 236 -13.94 24.80 -19.09
CA LEU A 236 -12.56 25.28 -18.89
C LEU A 236 -12.18 25.41 -17.42
N ARG A 237 -13.15 25.40 -16.51
CA ARG A 237 -12.98 25.83 -15.13
C ARG A 237 -12.02 24.97 -14.32
N GLU A 238 -12.01 23.66 -14.57
CA GLU A 238 -11.13 22.71 -13.92
C GLU A 238 -9.66 22.99 -14.28
N GLU A 239 -9.35 23.05 -15.57
CA GLU A 239 -7.98 23.30 -16.05
C GLU A 239 -7.49 24.70 -15.72
N ALA A 240 -8.38 25.70 -15.70
CA ALA A 240 -8.04 27.04 -15.24
C ALA A 240 -7.69 27.04 -13.74
N CYS A 241 -8.40 26.26 -12.93
CA CYS A 241 -8.14 26.08 -11.51
C CYS A 241 -6.81 25.35 -11.26
N ASP A 242 -6.53 24.27 -12.00
CA ASP A 242 -5.25 23.55 -11.91
C ASP A 242 -4.06 24.44 -12.35
N CYS A 243 -4.24 25.26 -13.38
CA CYS A 243 -3.23 26.26 -13.78
C CYS A 243 -2.93 27.28 -12.66
N LEU A 244 -3.96 27.77 -11.96
CA LEU A 244 -3.78 28.62 -10.78
C LEU A 244 -3.07 27.89 -9.62
N PHE A 245 -3.34 26.59 -9.45
CA PHE A 245 -2.66 25.77 -8.44
C PHE A 245 -1.16 25.66 -8.73
N GLU A 246 -0.76 25.46 -9.98
CA GLU A 246 0.67 25.45 -10.37
C GLU A 246 1.35 26.81 -10.14
N ILE A 247 0.65 27.92 -10.40
CA ILE A 247 1.12 29.28 -10.07
C ILE A 247 1.40 29.42 -8.56
N ILE A 248 0.53 28.86 -7.73
CA ILE A 248 0.68 28.90 -6.28
C ILE A 248 1.78 27.96 -5.78
N ASN A 249 2.00 26.81 -6.40
CA ASN A 249 3.03 25.85 -5.97
C ASN A 249 4.46 26.23 -6.39
N LYS A 250 4.62 27.20 -7.30
CA LYS A 250 5.95 27.64 -7.74
C LYS A 250 6.84 28.06 -6.55
N GLY A 251 8.07 27.54 -6.47
CA GLY A 251 9.01 27.94 -5.43
C GLY A 251 9.41 29.43 -5.53
N MET A 252 9.27 30.19 -4.42
CA MET A 252 9.71 31.58 -4.30
C MET A 252 10.00 31.96 -2.84
N ASP A 253 10.45 33.21 -2.61
CA ASP A 253 10.69 33.74 -1.27
C ASP A 253 9.40 33.74 -0.41
N PRO A 254 9.46 33.41 0.90
CA PRO A 254 8.29 33.35 1.76
C PRO A 254 7.42 34.61 1.81
N VAL A 255 8.02 35.80 1.77
CA VAL A 255 7.26 37.07 1.86
C VAL A 255 6.51 37.32 0.56
N ASP A 256 7.18 37.12 -0.57
CA ASP A 256 6.56 37.29 -1.88
C ASP A 256 5.52 36.19 -2.16
N LYS A 257 5.75 34.96 -1.66
CA LYS A 257 4.74 33.89 -1.69
C LYS A 257 3.48 34.27 -0.94
N THR A 258 3.62 34.84 0.27
CA THR A 258 2.48 35.29 1.08
C THR A 258 1.67 36.35 0.32
N LYS A 259 2.33 37.35 -0.29
CA LYS A 259 1.66 38.38 -1.09
C LYS A 259 0.94 37.83 -2.32
N LEU A 260 1.56 36.88 -3.03
CA LEU A 260 0.96 36.23 -4.19
C LEU A 260 -0.34 35.51 -3.80
N VAL A 261 -0.30 34.70 -2.75
CA VAL A 261 -1.46 33.95 -2.27
C VAL A 261 -2.57 34.89 -1.80
N GLU A 262 -2.24 35.94 -1.03
CA GLU A 262 -3.23 36.93 -0.59
C GLU A 262 -3.87 37.68 -1.77
N SER A 263 -3.08 38.10 -2.75
CA SER A 263 -3.58 38.77 -3.95
C SER A 263 -4.54 37.86 -4.71
N LEU A 264 -4.13 36.62 -5.01
CA LEU A 264 -4.98 35.68 -5.73
C LEU A 264 -6.27 35.35 -4.96
N CYS A 265 -6.16 35.18 -3.63
CA CYS A 265 -7.31 34.93 -2.76
C CYS A 265 -8.33 36.08 -2.80
N GLN A 266 -7.86 37.34 -2.77
CA GLN A 266 -8.76 38.50 -2.89
C GLN A 266 -9.49 38.50 -4.23
N VAL A 267 -8.78 38.23 -5.33
CA VAL A 267 -9.43 38.24 -6.64
C VAL A 267 -10.43 37.09 -6.78
N LEU A 268 -10.08 35.86 -6.37
CA LEU A 268 -11.01 34.72 -6.36
C LEU A 268 -12.26 34.99 -5.50
N GLN A 269 -12.08 35.59 -4.32
CA GLN A 269 -13.19 35.95 -3.45
C GLN A 269 -14.11 37.00 -4.11
N SER A 270 -13.52 38.04 -4.73
CA SER A 270 -14.31 39.07 -5.43
C SER A 270 -15.02 38.56 -6.68
N ALA A 271 -14.50 37.51 -7.32
CA ALA A 271 -15.15 36.81 -8.42
C ALA A 271 -16.24 35.84 -7.96
N GLY A 272 -16.37 35.57 -6.66
CA GLY A 272 -17.46 34.77 -6.09
C GLY A 272 -17.17 33.27 -5.93
N PHE A 273 -15.95 32.80 -6.21
CA PHE A 273 -15.60 31.36 -6.17
C PHE A 273 -15.55 30.77 -4.75
N PHE A 274 -15.69 31.59 -3.71
CA PHE A 274 -15.63 31.14 -2.30
C PHE A 274 -17.00 30.68 -1.77
N ASN A 275 -18.06 30.76 -2.58
CA ASN A 275 -19.40 30.31 -2.24
C ASN A 275 -19.56 28.80 -2.45
N VAL A 276 -18.77 28.00 -1.73
CA VAL A 276 -18.71 26.53 -1.87
C VAL A 276 -20.07 25.86 -1.72
N GLU A 277 -20.94 26.36 -0.83
CA GLU A 277 -22.28 25.78 -0.59
C GLU A 277 -23.25 25.93 -1.78
N GLN A 278 -22.96 26.84 -2.71
CA GLN A 278 -23.80 27.09 -3.89
C GLN A 278 -23.27 26.36 -5.14
N GLU A 279 -22.11 25.72 -5.03
CA GLU A 279 -21.48 25.04 -6.13
C GLU A 279 -21.95 23.57 -6.15
N GLU A 280 -22.67 23.20 -7.20
CA GLU A 280 -23.20 21.84 -7.38
C GLU A 280 -22.21 20.94 -8.14
N ASP A 281 -21.20 21.53 -8.80
CA ASP A 281 -20.18 20.83 -9.57
C ASP A 281 -19.07 20.29 -8.66
N VAL A 282 -19.20 19.00 -8.31
CA VAL A 282 -18.27 18.29 -7.43
C VAL A 282 -16.87 18.17 -8.06
N ASP A 283 -16.77 17.97 -9.37
CA ASP A 283 -15.50 17.82 -10.08
C ASP A 283 -14.70 19.13 -10.01
N PHE A 284 -15.35 20.26 -10.29
CA PHE A 284 -14.72 21.57 -10.08
C PHE A 284 -14.37 21.82 -8.61
N LEU A 285 -15.27 21.49 -7.67
CA LEU A 285 -14.96 21.66 -6.24
C LEU A 285 -13.78 20.80 -5.80
N ALA A 286 -13.57 19.61 -6.38
CA ALA A 286 -12.39 18.81 -6.13
C ALA A 286 -11.11 19.54 -6.58
N LYS A 287 -11.09 20.15 -7.78
CA LYS A 287 -9.97 20.99 -8.25
C LYS A 287 -9.79 22.24 -7.39
N PHE A 288 -10.88 22.90 -7.01
CA PHE A 288 -10.85 24.09 -6.18
C PHE A 288 -10.34 23.80 -4.76
N SER A 289 -10.75 22.67 -4.17
CA SER A 289 -10.28 22.24 -2.85
C SER A 289 -8.77 21.97 -2.86
N ARG A 290 -8.23 21.40 -3.95
CA ARG A 290 -6.78 21.27 -4.16
C ARG A 290 -6.08 22.63 -4.26
N LEU A 291 -6.66 23.60 -4.96
CA LEU A 291 -6.14 24.97 -5.01
C LEU A 291 -6.06 25.59 -3.62
N VAL A 292 -7.14 25.52 -2.83
CA VAL A 292 -7.18 26.03 -1.45
C VAL A 292 -6.17 25.30 -0.56
N ASN A 293 -6.05 23.98 -0.70
CA ASN A 293 -5.04 23.19 -0.01
C ASN A 293 -3.61 23.66 -0.34
N GLY A 294 -3.30 23.86 -1.62
CA GLY A 294 -2.01 24.35 -2.09
C GLY A 294 -1.69 25.76 -1.56
N MET A 295 -2.68 26.66 -1.54
CA MET A 295 -2.55 27.99 -0.92
C MET A 295 -2.20 27.88 0.56
N GLY A 296 -2.96 27.08 1.31
CA GLY A 296 -2.76 26.91 2.74
C GLY A 296 -1.41 26.28 3.09
N GLN A 297 -1.02 25.20 2.41
CA GLN A 297 0.28 24.56 2.58
C GLN A 297 1.45 25.51 2.23
N SER A 298 1.32 26.28 1.15
CA SER A 298 2.32 27.27 0.76
C SER A 298 2.51 28.37 1.80
N LEU A 299 1.41 28.83 2.41
CA LEU A 299 1.46 29.81 3.50
C LEU A 299 2.09 29.21 4.78
N VAL A 300 1.72 27.98 5.16
CA VAL A 300 2.32 27.30 6.33
C VAL A 300 3.83 27.06 6.12
N LEU A 301 4.25 26.65 4.93
CA LEU A 301 5.66 26.51 4.58
C LEU A 301 6.40 27.86 4.66
N SER A 302 5.78 28.94 4.18
CA SER A 302 6.33 30.30 4.25
C SER A 302 6.46 30.78 5.69
N TRP A 303 5.43 30.59 6.51
CA TRP A 303 5.44 30.87 7.94
C TRP A 303 6.56 30.12 8.65
N THR A 304 6.69 28.81 8.40
CA THR A 304 7.71 27.96 9.04
C THR A 304 9.13 28.45 8.73
N LYS A 305 9.38 28.87 7.47
CA LYS A 305 10.68 29.44 7.07
C LYS A 305 10.96 30.78 7.74
N LEU A 306 9.96 31.67 7.78
CA LEU A 306 10.09 33.01 8.40
C LEU A 306 10.27 32.93 9.92
N ALA A 307 9.52 32.05 10.59
CA ALA A 307 9.64 31.80 12.02
C ALA A 307 11.04 31.29 12.39
N LYS A 308 11.59 30.34 11.61
CA LYS A 308 12.95 29.82 11.80
C LYS A 308 14.03 30.87 11.50
N ALA A 309 13.78 31.77 10.56
CA ALA A 309 14.68 32.88 10.25
C ALA A 309 14.65 34.01 11.31
N GLY A 310 13.72 33.97 12.26
CA GLY A 310 13.55 35.00 13.30
C GLY A 310 12.88 36.28 12.81
N ASN A 311 12.23 36.26 11.63
CA ASN A 311 11.52 37.42 11.10
C ASN A 311 10.09 37.49 11.67
N VAL A 312 9.99 38.04 12.87
CA VAL A 312 8.75 38.01 13.68
C VAL A 312 7.58 38.72 13.00
N LYS A 313 7.82 39.86 12.36
CA LYS A 313 6.75 40.67 11.75
C LYS A 313 6.13 39.94 10.56
N ASP A 314 6.96 39.53 9.61
CA ASP A 314 6.47 38.86 8.39
C ASP A 314 5.88 37.48 8.73
N ALA A 315 6.44 36.77 9.72
CA ALA A 315 5.84 35.54 10.22
C ALA A 315 4.44 35.77 10.85
N ALA A 316 4.22 36.87 11.57
CA ALA A 316 2.90 37.20 12.11
C ALA A 316 1.89 37.53 11.01
N GLU A 317 2.31 38.28 9.98
CA GLU A 317 1.48 38.59 8.80
C GLU A 317 1.11 37.31 8.03
N THR A 318 2.07 36.40 7.80
CA THR A 318 1.79 35.11 7.16
C THR A 318 0.88 34.22 8.02
N LEU A 319 1.02 34.24 9.35
CA LEU A 319 0.13 33.49 10.24
C LEU A 319 -1.31 34.00 10.15
N GLN A 320 -1.49 35.32 10.12
CA GLN A 320 -2.81 35.93 9.93
C GLN A 320 -3.42 35.54 8.57
N ALA A 321 -2.60 35.49 7.51
CA ALA A 321 -3.01 34.99 6.21
C ALA A 321 -3.48 33.53 6.29
N VAL A 322 -2.74 32.64 6.95
CA VAL A 322 -3.17 31.24 7.18
C VAL A 322 -4.51 31.18 7.90
N GLU A 323 -4.65 31.92 9.01
CA GLU A 323 -5.86 31.91 9.83
C GLU A 323 -7.10 32.42 9.10
N ALA A 324 -6.94 33.40 8.20
CA ALA A 324 -8.03 33.92 7.38
C ALA A 324 -8.64 32.87 6.42
N LYS A 325 -7.91 31.79 6.10
CA LYS A 325 -8.37 30.71 5.22
C LYS A 325 -8.90 29.49 5.98
N VAL A 326 -8.78 29.47 7.32
CA VAL A 326 -9.29 28.37 8.15
C VAL A 326 -10.81 28.18 8.03
N PRO A 327 -11.65 29.24 7.94
CA PRO A 327 -13.09 29.06 7.73
C PRO A 327 -13.41 28.29 6.44
N LEU A 328 -12.73 28.62 5.34
CA LEU A 328 -12.90 27.93 4.05
C LEU A 328 -12.40 26.48 4.12
N LEU A 329 -11.27 26.24 4.80
CA LEU A 329 -10.79 24.89 5.08
C LEU A 329 -11.84 24.06 5.84
N LEU A 330 -12.50 24.65 6.85
CA LEU A 330 -13.50 23.95 7.65
C LEU A 330 -14.75 23.62 6.83
N GLN A 331 -15.17 24.53 5.93
CA GLN A 331 -16.27 24.28 5.01
C GLN A 331 -15.97 23.10 4.08
N LEU A 332 -14.77 23.07 3.47
CA LEU A 332 -14.34 21.99 2.58
C LEU A 332 -14.12 20.66 3.32
N LEU A 333 -13.64 20.70 4.57
CA LEU A 333 -13.41 19.51 5.39
C LEU A 333 -14.71 18.80 5.81
N VAL A 334 -15.81 19.55 5.94
CA VAL A 334 -17.13 19.01 6.34
C VAL A 334 -18.02 18.69 5.14
N HIS A 335 -17.55 18.97 3.91
CA HIS A 335 -18.27 18.71 2.66
C HIS A 335 -18.76 17.27 2.58
N GLU A 336 -19.92 16.98 1.98
CA GLU A 336 -20.50 15.64 1.98
C GLU A 336 -19.62 14.64 1.21
N ASP A 337 -19.13 15.04 0.05
CA ASP A 337 -18.16 14.28 -0.74
C ASP A 337 -16.80 14.13 -0.03
N ASP A 338 -16.32 12.89 0.09
CA ASP A 338 -15.08 12.55 0.78
C ASP A 338 -13.82 12.94 0.00
N ASP A 339 -13.85 13.01 -1.33
CA ASP A 339 -12.68 13.41 -2.14
C ASP A 339 -12.36 14.89 -1.95
N ILE A 340 -13.40 15.73 -1.88
CA ILE A 340 -13.25 17.16 -1.55
C ILE A 340 -12.65 17.32 -0.16
N SER A 341 -13.14 16.55 0.81
CA SER A 341 -12.58 16.58 2.17
C SER A 341 -11.16 16.03 2.23
N ALA A 342 -10.83 14.98 1.48
CA ALA A 342 -9.50 14.37 1.46
C ALA A 342 -8.45 15.35 0.92
N ASN A 343 -8.81 16.10 -0.13
CA ASN A 343 -7.93 17.11 -0.73
C ASN A 343 -7.47 18.20 0.24
N ILE A 344 -8.27 18.55 1.26
CA ILE A 344 -7.95 19.62 2.22
C ILE A 344 -7.23 19.12 3.50
N VAL A 345 -7.17 17.79 3.71
CA VAL A 345 -6.52 17.19 4.90
C VAL A 345 -5.08 17.67 5.06
N GLY A 346 -4.35 17.81 3.95
CA GLY A 346 -2.96 18.24 3.95
C GLY A 346 -2.77 19.63 4.60
N PHE A 347 -3.58 20.61 4.22
CA PHE A 347 -3.55 21.95 4.80
C PHE A 347 -3.98 21.91 6.28
N CYS A 348 -5.02 21.15 6.61
CA CYS A 348 -5.47 21.00 8.00
C CYS A 348 -4.38 20.43 8.90
N TYR A 349 -3.67 19.40 8.45
CA TYR A 349 -2.60 18.78 9.19
C TYR A 349 -1.43 19.74 9.45
N GLU A 350 -1.01 20.47 8.42
CA GLU A 350 0.07 21.45 8.51
C GLU A 350 -0.32 22.66 9.38
N TYR A 351 -1.59 23.11 9.32
CA TYR A 351 -2.10 24.14 10.23
C TYR A 351 -2.05 23.70 11.69
N LEU A 352 -2.51 22.47 12.00
CA LEU A 352 -2.40 21.93 13.36
C LEU A 352 -0.93 21.80 13.79
N HIS A 353 -0.02 21.52 12.87
CA HIS A 353 1.41 21.52 13.15
C HIS A 353 1.94 22.91 13.53
N VAL A 354 1.48 23.97 12.85
CA VAL A 354 1.78 25.37 13.22
C VAL A 354 1.27 25.66 14.63
N LEU A 355 0.02 25.34 14.94
CA LEU A 355 -0.57 25.59 16.26
C LEU A 355 0.23 24.91 17.39
N LYS A 356 0.75 23.69 17.15
CA LYS A 356 1.62 22.99 18.10
C LYS A 356 2.89 23.78 18.44
N GLN A 357 3.43 24.54 17.49
CA GLN A 357 4.68 25.29 17.66
C GLN A 357 4.47 26.63 18.37
N LEU A 358 3.22 27.10 18.48
CA LEU A 358 2.91 28.36 19.15
C LEU A 358 3.01 28.19 20.68
N PRO A 359 3.58 29.19 21.39
CA PRO A 359 3.74 29.11 22.85
C PRO A 359 2.41 29.19 23.60
N GLN A 360 1.43 29.92 23.05
CA GLN A 360 0.09 30.06 23.58
C GLN A 360 -0.91 30.14 22.43
N LEU A 361 -2.05 29.47 22.61
CA LEU A 361 -3.14 29.47 21.64
C LEU A 361 -4.18 30.54 21.99
N THR A 362 -4.63 31.28 20.98
CA THR A 362 -5.76 32.22 21.09
C THR A 362 -7.08 31.47 21.22
N ASP A 363 -8.13 32.14 21.72
CA ASP A 363 -9.45 31.51 21.86
C ASP A 363 -10.08 31.19 20.49
N GLN A 364 -9.79 31.97 19.46
CA GLN A 364 -10.18 31.65 18.08
C GLN A 364 -9.47 30.38 17.58
N GLN A 365 -8.16 30.24 17.83
CA GLN A 365 -7.43 29.03 17.45
C GLN A 365 -7.97 27.80 18.17
N LYS A 366 -8.30 27.91 19.47
CA LYS A 366 -8.96 26.81 20.21
C LYS A 366 -10.31 26.44 19.59
N THR A 367 -11.12 27.44 19.23
CA THR A 367 -12.40 27.25 18.54
C THR A 367 -12.21 26.53 17.20
N ASN A 368 -11.18 26.91 16.44
CA ASN A 368 -10.84 26.24 15.18
C ASN A 368 -10.43 24.78 15.41
N ILE A 369 -9.61 24.50 16.44
CA ILE A 369 -9.24 23.11 16.80
C ILE A 369 -10.50 22.31 17.15
N GLU A 370 -11.42 22.86 17.96
CA GLU A 370 -12.70 22.20 18.27
C GLU A 370 -13.52 21.89 17.01
N ALA A 371 -13.60 22.86 16.09
CA ALA A 371 -14.31 22.66 14.82
C ALA A 371 -13.68 21.55 13.97
N VAL A 372 -12.34 21.52 13.86
CA VAL A 372 -11.62 20.43 13.17
C VAL A 372 -11.88 19.09 13.86
N MET A 373 -11.84 19.03 15.19
CA MET A 373 -12.14 17.79 15.92
C MET A 373 -13.54 17.27 15.60
N LEU A 374 -14.55 18.13 15.65
CA LEU A 374 -15.93 17.74 15.35
C LEU A 374 -16.11 17.31 13.90
N ALA A 375 -15.45 18.00 12.96
CA ALA A 375 -15.44 17.62 11.55
C ALA A 375 -14.83 16.23 11.34
N VAL A 376 -13.64 15.96 11.91
CA VAL A 376 -12.97 14.66 11.84
C VAL A 376 -13.82 13.56 12.49
N MET A 377 -14.41 13.83 13.66
CA MET A 377 -15.29 12.86 14.33
C MET A 377 -16.52 12.51 13.50
N LYS A 378 -17.12 13.50 12.81
CA LYS A 378 -18.23 13.28 11.88
C LYS A 378 -17.78 12.48 10.66
N LYS A 379 -16.70 12.89 9.99
CA LYS A 379 -16.18 12.23 8.78
C LYS A 379 -15.64 10.82 8.99
N LEU A 380 -15.42 10.40 10.23
CA LEU A 380 -15.11 9.02 10.54
C LEU A 380 -16.33 8.09 10.46
N THR A 381 -17.57 8.60 10.41
CA THR A 381 -18.78 7.74 10.31
C THR A 381 -18.83 7.03 8.98
N TYR A 382 -19.27 5.77 9.00
CA TYR A 382 -19.63 5.08 7.77
C TYR A 382 -20.81 5.79 7.10
N ASP A 383 -20.79 5.80 5.78
CA ASP A 383 -21.96 6.16 4.98
C ASP A 383 -23.00 5.04 4.98
N ASP A 384 -24.25 5.41 4.75
CA ASP A 384 -25.38 4.48 4.68
C ASP A 384 -25.22 3.45 3.55
N GLU A 385 -24.42 3.77 2.52
CA GLU A 385 -24.22 2.97 1.32
C GLU A 385 -23.02 2.00 1.40
N TYR A 386 -22.24 2.03 2.49
CA TYR A 386 -21.01 1.24 2.63
C TYR A 386 -21.28 -0.29 2.55
N ASN A 387 -20.60 -0.98 1.63
CA ASN A 387 -20.81 -2.42 1.42
C ASN A 387 -19.90 -3.29 2.29
N PHE A 388 -20.44 -3.80 3.40
CA PHE A 388 -19.72 -4.72 4.29
C PHE A 388 -19.57 -6.16 3.76
N GLU A 389 -20.30 -6.55 2.71
CA GLU A 389 -20.30 -7.92 2.19
C GLU A 389 -19.27 -8.10 1.07
N ASN A 390 -19.22 -7.15 0.14
CA ASN A 390 -18.32 -7.15 -1.01
C ASN A 390 -17.55 -5.83 -1.08
N GLU A 391 -16.52 -5.70 -0.23
CA GLU A 391 -15.63 -4.54 -0.23
C GLU A 391 -14.94 -4.41 -1.61
N GLY A 392 -15.20 -3.29 -2.29
CA GLY A 392 -14.66 -2.92 -3.59
C GLY A 392 -13.63 -1.80 -3.51
N GLU A 393 -13.52 -1.03 -4.59
CA GLU A 393 -12.59 0.12 -4.68
C GLU A 393 -13.04 1.26 -3.75
N ASP A 394 -14.33 1.59 -3.73
CA ASP A 394 -14.91 2.66 -2.90
C ASP A 394 -14.68 2.39 -1.40
N GLU A 395 -14.93 1.16 -0.93
CA GLU A 395 -14.66 0.80 0.46
C GLU A 395 -13.17 0.88 0.80
N ALA A 396 -12.28 0.55 -0.14
CA ALA A 396 -10.84 0.67 0.05
C ALA A 396 -10.39 2.14 0.11
N MET A 397 -10.96 3.00 -0.75
CA MET A 397 -10.73 4.44 -0.73
C MET A 397 -11.19 5.05 0.60
N PHE A 398 -12.38 4.70 1.08
CA PHE A 398 -12.87 5.15 2.38
C PHE A 398 -11.98 4.70 3.55
N VAL A 399 -11.47 3.47 3.52
CA VAL A 399 -10.51 2.99 4.54
C VAL A 399 -9.21 3.78 4.50
N GLU A 400 -8.72 4.17 3.32
CA GLU A 400 -7.55 5.05 3.19
C GLU A 400 -7.85 6.46 3.71
N TYR A 401 -9.00 7.03 3.36
CA TYR A 401 -9.46 8.31 3.89
C TYR A 401 -9.57 8.30 5.43
N ARG A 402 -10.12 7.24 6.03
CA ARG A 402 -10.12 7.07 7.49
C ARG A 402 -8.71 7.05 8.10
N LYS A 403 -7.69 6.54 7.41
CA LYS A 403 -6.28 6.64 7.88
C LYS A 403 -5.81 8.08 7.88
N GLN A 404 -6.15 8.87 6.86
CA GLN A 404 -5.82 10.30 6.81
C GLN A 404 -6.51 11.07 7.95
N LEU A 405 -7.79 10.79 8.22
CA LEU A 405 -8.52 11.37 9.36
C LEU A 405 -7.92 10.96 10.71
N LYS A 406 -7.50 9.70 10.86
CA LYS A 406 -6.75 9.26 12.05
C LYS A 406 -5.46 10.05 12.23
N MET A 407 -4.72 10.36 11.15
CA MET A 407 -3.52 11.20 11.25
C MET A 407 -3.84 12.62 11.75
N LEU A 408 -4.98 13.20 11.35
CA LEU A 408 -5.45 14.47 11.90
C LEU A 408 -5.77 14.34 13.40
N LEU A 409 -6.45 13.28 13.81
CA LEU A 409 -6.77 13.02 15.23
C LEU A 409 -5.50 12.86 16.08
N ASP A 410 -4.51 12.12 15.57
CA ASP A 410 -3.20 11.93 16.22
C ASP A 410 -2.46 13.28 16.33
N ARG A 411 -2.62 14.18 15.34
CA ARG A 411 -2.06 15.54 15.40
C ARG A 411 -2.82 16.43 16.39
N LEU A 412 -4.14 16.36 16.44
CA LEU A 412 -4.99 17.06 17.41
C LEU A 412 -4.61 16.68 18.85
N ALA A 413 -4.36 15.39 19.11
CA ALA A 413 -3.92 14.89 20.41
C ALA A 413 -2.58 15.51 20.86
N GLN A 414 -1.70 15.84 19.91
CA GLN A 414 -0.42 16.49 20.21
C GLN A 414 -0.55 18.00 20.45
N VAL A 415 -1.57 18.65 19.90
CA VAL A 415 -1.81 20.09 20.05
C VAL A 415 -2.59 20.37 21.34
N SER A 416 -3.69 19.64 21.55
CA SER A 416 -4.57 19.81 22.71
C SER A 416 -5.14 18.46 23.18
N PRO A 417 -4.37 17.69 23.97
CA PRO A 417 -4.79 16.37 24.43
C PRO A 417 -6.02 16.43 25.35
N GLU A 418 -6.11 17.47 26.20
CA GLU A 418 -7.23 17.64 27.15
C GLU A 418 -8.55 17.90 26.43
N LEU A 419 -8.53 18.78 25.43
CA LEU A 419 -9.70 19.13 24.64
C LEU A 419 -10.20 17.93 23.82
N LEU A 420 -9.27 17.18 23.21
CA LEU A 420 -9.61 15.96 22.48
C LEU A 420 -10.22 14.91 23.40
N LEU A 421 -9.63 14.69 24.58
CA LEU A 421 -10.14 13.72 25.54
C LEU A 421 -11.56 14.08 26.00
N GLU A 422 -11.83 15.36 26.27
CA GLU A 422 -13.16 15.82 26.66
C GLU A 422 -14.19 15.69 25.52
N ALA A 423 -13.79 16.06 24.29
CA ALA A 423 -14.66 15.94 23.12
C ALA A 423 -15.03 14.48 22.84
N VAL A 424 -14.06 13.56 22.84
CA VAL A 424 -14.31 12.13 22.68
C VAL A 424 -15.14 11.60 23.84
N ARG A 425 -14.86 12.00 25.09
CA ARG A 425 -15.65 11.59 26.25
C ARG A 425 -17.12 11.98 26.11
N ARG A 426 -17.39 13.20 25.64
CA ARG A 426 -18.75 13.70 25.42
C ARG A 426 -19.48 12.89 24.36
N VAL A 427 -18.86 12.68 23.19
CA VAL A 427 -19.45 11.87 22.11
C VAL A 427 -19.69 10.45 22.59
N PHE A 428 -18.68 9.81 23.17
CA PHE A 428 -18.76 8.44 23.67
C PHE A 428 -19.87 8.28 24.73
N THR A 429 -19.91 9.14 25.74
CA THR A 429 -20.88 9.03 26.84
C THR A 429 -22.31 9.21 26.33
N ASN A 430 -22.55 10.18 25.44
CA ASN A 430 -23.87 10.42 24.87
C ASN A 430 -24.34 9.23 24.03
N THR A 431 -23.47 8.67 23.19
CA THR A 431 -23.80 7.50 22.35
C THR A 431 -24.00 6.25 23.20
N MET A 432 -23.15 6.00 24.20
CA MET A 432 -23.27 4.85 25.10
C MET A 432 -24.49 4.92 26.04
N GLN A 433 -25.13 6.09 26.21
CA GLN A 433 -26.40 6.17 26.94
C GLN A 433 -27.60 5.76 26.06
N ASN A 434 -27.52 5.98 24.76
CA ASN A 434 -28.61 5.76 23.80
C ASN A 434 -28.30 4.67 22.76
N TRP A 435 -27.33 3.79 23.05
CA TRP A 435 -26.78 2.85 22.09
C TRP A 435 -27.83 1.88 21.53
N GLN A 436 -28.92 1.59 22.27
CA GLN A 436 -29.96 0.67 21.80
C GLN A 436 -30.78 1.24 20.64
N THR A 437 -30.89 2.57 20.55
CA THR A 437 -31.66 3.27 19.51
C THR A 437 -30.79 3.96 18.48
N ALA A 438 -29.50 4.15 18.77
CA ALA A 438 -28.56 4.78 17.86
C ALA A 438 -28.22 3.87 16.66
N PRO A 439 -28.04 4.44 15.46
CA PRO A 439 -27.59 3.69 14.29
C PRO A 439 -26.17 3.14 14.52
N PHE A 440 -25.84 2.05 13.82
CA PHE A 440 -24.58 1.36 14.07
C PHE A 440 -23.36 2.24 13.76
N MET A 441 -23.46 3.16 12.80
CA MET A 441 -22.38 4.07 12.42
C MET A 441 -21.96 4.95 13.58
N GLU A 442 -22.92 5.53 14.31
CA GLU A 442 -22.66 6.35 15.48
C GLU A 442 -22.05 5.53 16.63
N VAL A 443 -22.60 4.35 16.89
CA VAL A 443 -22.09 3.45 17.94
C VAL A 443 -20.67 2.97 17.63
N GLU A 444 -20.41 2.61 16.37
CA GLU A 444 -19.09 2.18 15.90
C GLU A 444 -18.06 3.30 16.05
N VAL A 445 -18.37 4.51 15.56
CA VAL A 445 -17.45 5.66 15.67
C VAL A 445 -17.18 6.04 17.12
N ALA A 446 -18.18 6.00 18.01
CA ALA A 446 -17.95 6.27 19.43
C ALA A 446 -16.92 5.30 20.03
N ILE A 447 -17.03 4.00 19.74
CA ILE A 447 -16.06 2.99 20.23
C ILE A 447 -14.71 3.16 19.51
N ARG A 448 -14.70 3.44 18.20
CA ARG A 448 -13.49 3.71 17.40
C ARG A 448 -12.69 4.89 17.93
N LEU A 449 -13.36 6.00 18.28
CA LEU A 449 -12.71 7.17 18.89
C LEU A 449 -12.05 6.78 20.21
N LEU A 450 -12.73 5.99 21.04
CA LEU A 450 -12.14 5.43 22.26
C LEU A 450 -10.94 4.53 21.93
N TYR A 451 -11.01 3.66 20.93
CA TYR A 451 -9.89 2.82 20.48
C TYR A 451 -8.65 3.65 20.07
N MET A 452 -8.86 4.72 19.30
CA MET A 452 -7.79 5.57 18.77
C MET A 452 -7.09 6.39 19.86
N LEU A 453 -7.79 6.83 20.92
CA LEU A 453 -7.18 7.58 22.02
C LEU A 453 -5.98 6.87 22.66
N GLY A 454 -5.98 5.53 22.67
CA GLY A 454 -4.95 4.71 23.30
C GLY A 454 -3.61 4.72 22.55
N GLU A 455 -3.62 5.18 21.30
CA GLU A 455 -2.43 5.37 20.48
C GLU A 455 -2.06 6.85 20.36
N ALA A 456 -3.07 7.73 20.30
CA ALA A 456 -2.89 9.16 20.17
C ALA A 456 -2.31 9.83 21.45
N LEU A 457 -2.68 9.33 22.63
CA LEU A 457 -2.21 9.88 23.91
C LEU A 457 -0.99 9.09 24.41
N PRO A 458 0.23 9.66 24.47
CA PRO A 458 1.40 8.96 24.96
C PRO A 458 1.28 8.65 26.46
N ALA A 459 1.67 7.44 26.86
CA ALA A 459 1.68 6.97 28.25
C ALA A 459 2.64 7.75 29.19
N SER A 460 3.29 8.82 28.70
CA SER A 460 4.17 9.71 29.47
C SER A 460 3.42 10.60 30.46
N HIS A 461 2.10 10.72 30.35
CA HIS A 461 1.25 11.49 31.28
C HIS A 461 0.61 10.66 32.40
N GLY A 462 1.12 9.45 32.64
CA GLY A 462 0.61 8.54 33.66
C GLY A 462 0.09 7.26 33.01
N ALA A 463 0.14 6.14 33.73
CA ALA A 463 -0.57 4.94 33.32
C ALA A 463 -2.02 5.35 33.02
N HIS A 464 -2.50 5.11 31.79
CA HIS A 464 -3.87 5.48 31.39
C HIS A 464 -4.95 4.99 32.36
N PHE A 465 -4.61 3.96 33.15
CA PHE A 465 -5.43 3.38 34.20
C PHE A 465 -4.68 3.44 35.53
N SER A 466 -5.34 3.94 36.56
CA SER A 466 -4.83 4.05 37.92
C SER A 466 -5.64 3.15 38.86
N GLY A 467 -4.95 2.43 39.75
CA GLY A 467 -5.59 1.64 40.81
C GLY A 467 -6.12 2.47 41.99
N ASP A 468 -5.86 3.78 41.98
CA ASP A 468 -6.39 4.71 42.97
C ASP A 468 -7.76 5.22 42.52
N THR A 469 -8.81 4.83 43.25
CA THR A 469 -10.19 5.26 43.00
C THR A 469 -10.38 6.77 43.12
N ALA A 470 -9.52 7.47 43.87
CA ALA A 470 -9.54 8.93 43.97
C ALA A 470 -8.94 9.65 42.76
N LYS A 471 -8.25 8.93 41.86
CA LYS A 471 -7.59 9.46 40.64
C LYS A 471 -8.00 8.65 39.41
N THR A 472 -9.30 8.49 39.21
CA THR A 472 -9.81 7.82 38.01
C THR A 472 -9.61 8.71 36.79
N SER A 473 -9.01 8.18 35.72
CA SER A 473 -8.84 8.91 34.46
C SER A 473 -10.14 8.89 33.65
N ALA A 474 -10.36 9.88 32.77
CA ALA A 474 -11.51 9.87 31.87
C ALA A 474 -11.54 8.61 30.97
N LEU A 475 -10.38 8.07 30.59
CA LEU A 475 -10.29 6.84 29.82
C LEU A 475 -10.76 5.62 30.63
N GLN A 476 -10.43 5.57 31.92
CA GLN A 476 -10.88 4.52 32.82
C GLN A 476 -12.40 4.53 33.00
N ASP A 477 -13.02 5.72 33.10
CA ASP A 477 -14.49 5.84 33.16
C ASP A 477 -15.18 5.44 31.86
N MET A 478 -14.61 5.82 30.70
CA MET A 478 -15.12 5.37 29.40
C MET A 478 -15.01 3.84 29.25
N MET A 479 -13.89 3.25 29.68
CA MET A 479 -13.73 1.79 29.67
C MET A 479 -14.71 1.07 30.61
N ARG A 480 -14.90 1.57 31.84
CA ARG A 480 -15.94 1.05 32.76
C ARG A 480 -17.32 1.10 32.13
N THR A 481 -17.65 2.19 31.45
CA THR A 481 -18.92 2.35 30.74
C THR A 481 -19.05 1.34 29.59
N LEU A 482 -18.01 1.20 28.75
CA LEU A 482 -17.99 0.26 27.62
C LEU A 482 -18.30 -1.19 28.06
N VAL A 483 -17.67 -1.64 29.15
CA VAL A 483 -17.80 -3.04 29.62
C VAL A 483 -19.07 -3.29 30.44
N SER A 484 -19.78 -2.24 30.87
CA SER A 484 -20.98 -2.34 31.71
C SER A 484 -22.29 -2.00 31.01
N CYS A 485 -22.28 -1.17 29.96
CA CYS A 485 -23.49 -0.69 29.29
C CYS A 485 -24.21 -1.75 28.43
N GLY A 486 -23.54 -2.87 28.14
CA GLY A 486 -24.12 -3.97 27.36
C GLY A 486 -24.00 -3.85 25.84
N VAL A 487 -23.26 -2.85 25.33
CA VAL A 487 -23.07 -2.62 23.88
C VAL A 487 -22.46 -3.82 23.14
N SER A 488 -21.79 -4.73 23.85
CA SER A 488 -21.32 -6.00 23.27
C SER A 488 -22.41 -6.88 22.66
N SER A 489 -23.69 -6.63 22.98
CA SER A 489 -24.85 -7.32 22.41
C SER A 489 -25.40 -6.70 21.12
N TYR A 490 -24.77 -5.62 20.62
CA TYR A 490 -25.15 -4.98 19.37
C TYR A 490 -24.96 -5.95 18.19
N GLN A 491 -25.93 -6.00 17.28
CA GLN A 491 -26.03 -7.03 16.24
C GLN A 491 -25.09 -6.80 15.04
N HIS A 492 -24.70 -5.55 14.80
CA HIS A 492 -23.87 -5.21 13.63
C HIS A 492 -22.41 -5.63 13.84
N SER A 493 -21.86 -6.38 12.86
CA SER A 493 -20.53 -6.98 12.91
C SER A 493 -19.41 -5.96 13.17
N SER A 494 -19.47 -4.78 12.55
CA SER A 494 -18.46 -3.72 12.73
C SER A 494 -18.42 -3.21 14.17
N VAL A 495 -19.56 -3.07 14.83
CA VAL A 495 -19.64 -2.65 16.25
C VAL A 495 -19.08 -3.75 17.14
N SER A 496 -19.44 -5.01 16.89
CA SER A 496 -18.94 -6.15 17.67
C SER A 496 -17.41 -6.27 17.56
N LEU A 497 -16.87 -6.16 16.33
CA LEU A 497 -15.42 -6.17 16.09
C LEU A 497 -14.74 -5.03 16.84
N GLU A 498 -15.28 -3.82 16.74
CA GLU A 498 -14.65 -2.66 17.38
C GLU A 498 -14.69 -2.70 18.90
N PHE A 499 -15.76 -3.26 19.47
CA PHE A 499 -15.82 -3.56 20.90
C PHE A 499 -14.67 -4.48 21.32
N PHE A 500 -14.47 -5.61 20.64
CA PHE A 500 -13.42 -6.57 21.01
C PHE A 500 -12.01 -6.02 20.78
N GLU A 501 -11.77 -5.27 19.71
CA GLU A 501 -10.50 -4.58 19.45
C GLU A 501 -10.15 -3.61 20.59
N THR A 502 -11.14 -2.81 21.00
CA THR A 502 -11.00 -1.82 22.08
C THR A 502 -10.69 -2.50 23.41
N VAL A 503 -11.43 -3.55 23.75
CA VAL A 503 -11.20 -4.34 24.97
C VAL A 503 -9.79 -4.92 25.02
N VAL A 504 -9.29 -5.49 23.92
CA VAL A 504 -7.97 -6.13 23.89
C VAL A 504 -6.85 -5.10 23.83
N ARG A 505 -7.05 -3.94 23.18
CA ARG A 505 -6.11 -2.83 23.18
C ARG A 505 -5.89 -2.29 24.60
N TYR A 506 -6.97 -2.17 25.38
CA TYR A 506 -6.93 -1.70 26.75
C TYR A 506 -6.84 -2.83 27.78
N ASP A 507 -6.12 -3.91 27.46
CA ASP A 507 -5.92 -5.06 28.36
C ASP A 507 -5.41 -4.67 29.76
N LYS A 508 -4.56 -3.64 29.86
CA LYS A 508 -4.06 -3.08 31.13
C LYS A 508 -5.17 -2.59 32.07
N PHE A 509 -6.34 -2.18 31.55
CA PHE A 509 -7.49 -1.79 32.39
C PHE A 509 -7.91 -2.94 33.31
N PHE A 510 -7.96 -4.17 32.80
CA PHE A 510 -8.41 -5.35 33.54
C PHE A 510 -7.39 -5.84 34.58
N ILE A 511 -6.13 -5.42 34.49
CA ILE A 511 -5.13 -5.64 35.55
C ILE A 511 -5.47 -4.78 36.78
N VAL A 512 -5.98 -3.56 36.53
CA VAL A 512 -6.36 -2.61 37.56
C VAL A 512 -7.76 -2.90 38.12
N GLU A 513 -8.69 -3.29 37.25
CA GLU A 513 -10.09 -3.60 37.59
C GLU A 513 -10.52 -5.01 37.15
N PRO A 514 -10.01 -6.07 37.82
CA PRO A 514 -10.34 -7.46 37.48
C PRO A 514 -11.83 -7.80 37.58
N GLN A 515 -12.63 -7.02 38.32
CA GLN A 515 -14.07 -7.25 38.48
C GLN A 515 -14.86 -7.20 37.17
N HIS A 516 -14.31 -6.57 36.12
CA HIS A 516 -14.96 -6.47 34.81
C HIS A 516 -14.61 -7.63 33.86
N ILE A 517 -13.64 -8.49 34.23
CA ILE A 517 -13.22 -9.64 33.41
C ILE A 517 -14.39 -10.60 33.10
N PRO A 518 -15.25 -11.00 34.07
CA PRO A 518 -16.30 -11.99 33.81
C PRO A 518 -17.28 -11.57 32.71
N ASN A 519 -17.69 -10.30 32.70
CA ASN A 519 -18.64 -9.78 31.72
C ASN A 519 -18.09 -9.84 30.28
N VAL A 520 -16.84 -9.45 30.13
CA VAL A 520 -16.13 -9.45 28.84
C VAL A 520 -15.82 -10.88 28.41
N LEU A 521 -15.41 -11.74 29.34
CA LEU A 521 -15.16 -13.15 29.07
C LEU A 521 -16.42 -13.85 28.56
N MET A 522 -17.59 -13.58 29.17
CA MET A 522 -18.86 -14.09 28.66
C MET A 522 -19.15 -13.62 27.24
N ALA A 523 -18.86 -12.35 26.92
CA ALA A 523 -19.04 -11.83 25.56
C ALA A 523 -18.13 -12.52 24.54
N PHE A 524 -16.88 -12.84 24.90
CA PHE A 524 -16.00 -13.64 24.04
C PHE A 524 -16.56 -15.05 23.80
N LEU A 525 -17.09 -15.70 24.84
CA LEU A 525 -17.45 -17.12 24.80
C LEU A 525 -18.85 -17.40 24.22
N ASP A 526 -19.77 -16.44 24.15
CA ASP A 526 -21.13 -16.67 23.66
C ASP A 526 -21.35 -16.24 22.19
N GLN A 527 -22.62 -16.07 21.81
CA GLN A 527 -23.06 -15.69 20.45
C GLN A 527 -22.56 -14.30 20.02
N ARG A 528 -22.08 -13.47 20.96
CA ARG A 528 -21.51 -12.16 20.64
C ARG A 528 -20.10 -12.28 20.03
N GLY A 529 -19.35 -13.32 20.38
CA GLY A 529 -17.94 -13.48 20.02
C GLY A 529 -17.65 -14.74 19.20
N LEU A 530 -17.08 -15.77 19.84
CA LEU A 530 -16.63 -17.00 19.19
C LEU A 530 -17.75 -17.78 18.49
N ARG A 531 -19.01 -17.52 18.85
CA ARG A 531 -20.21 -18.16 18.25
C ARG A 531 -21.05 -17.18 17.43
N HIS A 532 -20.47 -16.06 17.01
CA HIS A 532 -21.15 -15.06 16.20
C HIS A 532 -21.57 -15.62 14.83
N ASN A 533 -22.64 -15.09 14.24
CA ASN A 533 -23.17 -15.58 12.96
C ASN A 533 -22.21 -15.32 11.78
N SER A 534 -21.52 -14.17 11.78
CA SER A 534 -20.52 -13.83 10.76
C SER A 534 -19.18 -14.56 10.97
N PRO A 535 -18.66 -15.27 9.95
CA PRO A 535 -17.36 -15.95 10.02
C PRO A 535 -16.18 -14.97 10.18
N LYS A 536 -16.26 -13.77 9.57
CA LYS A 536 -15.26 -12.70 9.72
C LYS A 536 -15.09 -12.29 11.18
N VAL A 537 -16.22 -12.17 11.91
CA VAL A 537 -16.22 -11.86 13.35
C VAL A 537 -15.62 -13.02 14.14
N ARG A 538 -16.07 -14.27 13.91
CA ARG A 538 -15.56 -15.44 14.65
C ARG A 538 -14.05 -15.59 14.52
N SER A 539 -13.51 -15.45 13.30
CA SER A 539 -12.07 -15.56 13.04
C SER A 539 -11.29 -14.48 13.78
N ARG A 540 -11.71 -13.22 13.68
CA ARG A 540 -11.01 -12.12 14.36
C ARG A 540 -11.11 -12.23 15.88
N VAL A 541 -12.28 -12.61 16.40
CA VAL A 541 -12.50 -12.79 17.83
C VAL A 541 -11.68 -13.96 18.40
N ALA A 542 -11.46 -15.04 17.65
CA ALA A 542 -10.59 -16.14 18.08
C ALA A 542 -9.15 -15.67 18.35
N TYR A 543 -8.60 -14.83 17.47
CA TYR A 543 -7.31 -14.18 17.67
C TYR A 543 -7.31 -13.23 18.89
N LEU A 544 -8.31 -12.34 18.98
CA LEU A 544 -8.43 -11.35 20.05
C LEU A 544 -8.59 -12.02 21.43
N PHE A 545 -9.40 -13.07 21.52
CA PHE A 545 -9.57 -13.88 22.73
C PHE A 545 -8.23 -14.49 23.18
N SER A 546 -7.46 -15.06 22.24
CA SER A 546 -6.14 -15.62 22.54
C SER A 546 -5.20 -14.56 23.11
N ARG A 547 -5.19 -13.36 22.52
CA ARG A 547 -4.37 -12.24 23.01
C ARG A 547 -4.82 -11.77 24.40
N PHE A 548 -6.13 -11.63 24.61
CA PHE A 548 -6.72 -11.23 25.90
C PHE A 548 -6.31 -12.18 27.04
N VAL A 549 -6.45 -13.50 26.81
CA VAL A 549 -6.08 -14.53 27.78
C VAL A 549 -4.58 -14.55 28.04
N LYS A 550 -3.73 -14.38 27.02
CA LYS A 550 -2.27 -14.33 27.18
C LYS A 550 -1.84 -13.16 28.08
N THR A 551 -2.41 -11.97 27.92
CA THR A 551 -2.09 -10.84 28.81
C THR A 551 -2.59 -11.11 30.23
N LEU A 552 -3.84 -11.55 30.38
CA LEU A 552 -4.53 -11.58 31.67
C LEU A 552 -4.46 -12.93 32.40
N HIS A 553 -3.64 -13.87 31.96
CA HIS A 553 -3.56 -15.24 32.50
C HIS A 553 -3.54 -15.33 34.04
N LYS A 554 -2.88 -14.38 34.73
CA LYS A 554 -2.81 -14.33 36.19
C LYS A 554 -4.16 -14.11 36.88
N HIS A 555 -5.09 -13.43 36.22
CA HIS A 555 -6.44 -13.15 36.74
C HIS A 555 -7.48 -14.17 36.24
N MET A 556 -7.06 -15.18 35.46
CA MET A 556 -7.98 -16.14 34.83
C MET A 556 -8.20 -17.42 35.64
N ASN A 557 -7.45 -17.64 36.74
CA ASN A 557 -7.46 -18.89 37.52
C ASN A 557 -8.86 -19.36 37.92
N ALA A 558 -9.74 -18.44 38.35
CA ALA A 558 -11.10 -18.77 38.79
C ALA A 558 -12.02 -19.22 37.65
N PHE A 559 -11.66 -18.95 36.39
CA PHE A 559 -12.53 -19.18 35.22
C PHE A 559 -12.02 -20.31 34.31
N ILE A 560 -10.87 -20.92 34.62
CA ILE A 560 -10.20 -21.87 33.72
C ILE A 560 -11.11 -23.04 33.36
N GLU A 561 -11.73 -23.69 34.35
CA GLU A 561 -12.59 -24.86 34.09
C GLU A 561 -13.80 -24.47 33.24
N ASP A 562 -14.48 -23.37 33.57
CA ASP A 562 -15.62 -22.87 32.81
C ASP A 562 -15.24 -22.49 31.37
N ILE A 563 -14.08 -21.85 31.16
CA ILE A 563 -13.58 -21.51 29.83
C ILE A 563 -13.33 -22.80 29.04
N LEU A 564 -12.58 -23.75 29.60
CA LEU A 564 -12.22 -25.00 28.92
C LEU A 564 -13.47 -25.81 28.55
N THR A 565 -14.48 -25.87 29.42
CA THR A 565 -15.76 -26.51 29.12
C THR A 565 -16.52 -25.79 27.99
N ARG A 566 -16.54 -24.45 28.00
CA ARG A 566 -17.26 -23.65 26.99
C ARG A 566 -16.56 -23.55 25.63
N ILE A 567 -15.31 -23.96 25.50
CA ILE A 567 -14.61 -24.00 24.20
C ILE A 567 -14.48 -25.42 23.64
N GLN A 568 -14.94 -26.44 24.37
CA GLN A 568 -14.71 -27.85 24.01
C GLN A 568 -15.27 -28.21 22.64
N ASP A 569 -16.48 -27.75 22.32
CA ASP A 569 -17.14 -27.89 21.01
C ASP A 569 -16.41 -27.13 19.88
N LEU A 570 -15.67 -26.06 20.21
CA LEU A 570 -14.88 -25.29 19.24
C LEU A 570 -13.53 -25.96 18.91
N LEU A 571 -13.11 -26.93 19.73
CA LEU A 571 -11.84 -27.67 19.60
C LEU A 571 -12.01 -29.01 18.86
N GLU A 572 -13.23 -29.35 18.43
CA GLU A 572 -13.48 -30.58 17.69
C GLU A 572 -12.89 -30.53 16.28
N LEU A 573 -12.21 -31.63 15.89
CA LEU A 573 -11.83 -31.87 14.51
C LEU A 573 -13.06 -32.30 13.72
N ALA A 574 -13.43 -31.54 12.69
CA ALA A 574 -14.50 -31.90 11.78
C ALA A 574 -13.91 -32.66 10.56
N PRO A 575 -14.03 -34.00 10.48
CA PRO A 575 -13.64 -34.72 9.28
C PRO A 575 -14.61 -34.43 8.12
N PRO A 576 -14.12 -34.45 6.86
CA PRO A 576 -14.89 -34.06 5.67
C PRO A 576 -16.14 -34.92 5.41
N GLU A 577 -16.19 -36.14 5.95
CA GLU A 577 -17.28 -37.11 5.75
C GLU A 577 -18.59 -36.74 6.47
N ASN A 578 -18.53 -35.91 7.50
CA ASN A 578 -19.66 -35.74 8.43
C ASN A 578 -20.69 -34.68 7.99
N GLY A 579 -20.43 -33.88 6.95
CA GLY A 579 -21.32 -32.78 6.54
C GLY A 579 -21.49 -31.68 7.60
N PHE A 580 -20.77 -31.77 8.73
CA PHE A 580 -20.74 -30.76 9.77
C PHE A 580 -19.78 -29.64 9.34
N LEU A 581 -20.31 -28.43 9.18
CA LEU A 581 -19.50 -27.23 9.02
C LEU A 581 -18.92 -26.87 10.38
N ALA A 582 -17.59 -26.96 10.53
CA ALA A 582 -16.91 -26.46 11.71
C ALA A 582 -17.21 -24.96 11.89
N MET A 583 -17.52 -24.55 13.12
CA MET A 583 -17.82 -23.14 13.42
C MET A 583 -16.59 -22.24 13.19
N LEU A 584 -15.40 -22.75 13.47
CA LEU A 584 -14.12 -22.07 13.28
C LEU A 584 -13.33 -22.72 12.15
N THR A 585 -12.54 -21.93 11.43
CA THR A 585 -11.58 -22.46 10.46
C THR A 585 -10.43 -23.17 11.19
N SER A 586 -9.70 -24.04 10.49
CA SER A 586 -8.53 -24.70 11.06
C SER A 586 -7.48 -23.69 11.57
N ASP A 587 -7.31 -22.56 10.89
CA ASP A 587 -6.39 -21.52 11.34
C ASP A 587 -6.86 -20.83 12.62
N ASP A 588 -8.17 -20.58 12.75
CA ASP A 588 -8.75 -20.00 13.98
C ASP A 588 -8.67 -20.98 15.16
N GLN A 589 -8.88 -22.28 14.92
CA GLN A 589 -8.74 -23.31 15.93
C GLN A 589 -7.32 -23.36 16.52
N LEU A 590 -6.28 -23.02 15.76
CA LEU A 590 -4.93 -22.90 16.31
C LEU A 590 -4.88 -21.89 17.48
N PHE A 591 -5.57 -20.75 17.37
CA PHE A 591 -5.64 -19.79 18.48
C PHE A 591 -6.36 -20.37 19.69
N MET A 592 -7.41 -21.17 19.48
CA MET A 592 -8.15 -21.82 20.57
C MET A 592 -7.31 -22.87 21.30
N PHE A 593 -6.59 -23.73 20.58
CA PHE A 593 -5.65 -24.68 21.17
C PHE A 593 -4.49 -23.99 21.89
N GLU A 594 -3.96 -22.89 21.32
CA GLU A 594 -2.95 -22.09 22.01
C GLU A 594 -3.48 -21.53 23.33
N THR A 595 -4.71 -21.02 23.32
CA THR A 595 -5.38 -20.41 24.47
C THR A 595 -5.64 -21.45 25.57
N ALA A 596 -6.16 -22.62 25.21
CA ALA A 596 -6.32 -23.74 26.15
C ALA A 596 -4.98 -24.15 26.77
N GLY A 597 -3.93 -24.25 25.96
CA GLY A 597 -2.57 -24.52 26.45
C GLY A 597 -2.08 -23.47 27.43
N VAL A 598 -2.23 -22.18 27.11
CA VAL A 598 -1.81 -21.05 27.97
C VAL A 598 -2.55 -21.07 29.31
N LEU A 599 -3.85 -21.33 29.32
CA LEU A 599 -4.65 -21.44 30.56
C LEU A 599 -4.17 -22.60 31.44
N ILE A 600 -3.98 -23.79 30.86
CA ILE A 600 -3.55 -24.98 31.62
C ILE A 600 -2.17 -24.75 32.23
N VAL A 601 -1.20 -24.25 31.44
CA VAL A 601 0.19 -24.07 31.89
C VAL A 601 0.30 -23.01 32.98
N ASN A 602 -0.42 -21.89 32.84
CA ASN A 602 -0.37 -20.78 33.80
C ASN A 602 -1.33 -20.93 34.98
N SER A 603 -2.14 -22.00 35.02
CA SER A 603 -3.01 -22.27 36.17
C SER A 603 -2.22 -22.43 37.47
N GLU A 604 -2.81 -22.07 38.60
CA GLU A 604 -2.25 -22.32 39.95
C GLU A 604 -2.44 -23.78 40.43
N CYS A 605 -2.95 -24.66 39.56
CA CYS A 605 -3.20 -26.06 39.86
C CYS A 605 -1.91 -26.88 40.08
N PRO A 606 -1.95 -27.97 40.86
CA PRO A 606 -0.84 -28.93 40.96
C PRO A 606 -0.47 -29.54 39.60
N ALA A 607 0.78 -29.98 39.45
CA ALA A 607 1.30 -30.57 38.21
C ALA A 607 0.45 -31.75 37.71
N GLU A 608 -0.04 -32.61 38.61
CA GLU A 608 -0.92 -33.74 38.29
C GLU A 608 -2.22 -33.29 37.63
N ARG A 609 -2.83 -32.20 38.12
CA ARG A 609 -4.06 -31.65 37.54
C ARG A 609 -3.79 -30.97 36.20
N LYS A 610 -2.67 -30.27 36.05
CA LYS A 610 -2.23 -29.70 34.75
C LYS A 610 -2.03 -30.80 33.70
N GLN A 611 -1.37 -31.90 34.09
CA GLN A 611 -1.18 -33.06 33.24
C GLN A 611 -2.53 -33.68 32.83
N ALA A 612 -3.46 -33.85 33.78
CA ALA A 612 -4.79 -34.40 33.49
C ALA A 612 -5.58 -33.52 32.50
N LEU A 613 -5.56 -32.19 32.68
CA LEU A 613 -6.22 -31.25 31.77
C LEU A 613 -5.57 -31.27 30.37
N MET A 614 -4.24 -31.23 30.29
CA MET A 614 -3.53 -31.30 29.01
C MET A 614 -3.78 -32.64 28.29
N ARG A 615 -3.86 -33.74 29.05
CA ARG A 615 -4.22 -35.06 28.51
C ARG A 615 -5.66 -35.06 28.00
N SER A 616 -6.62 -34.47 28.72
CA SER A 616 -8.01 -34.36 28.27
C SER A 616 -8.17 -33.53 26.99
N LEU A 617 -7.30 -32.55 26.77
CA LEU A 617 -7.27 -31.73 25.56
C LEU A 617 -6.69 -32.48 24.35
N LEU A 618 -5.60 -33.21 24.53
CA LEU A 618 -4.85 -33.85 23.43
C LEU A 618 -5.26 -35.31 23.15
N LEU A 619 -5.90 -36.00 24.09
CA LEU A 619 -6.31 -37.40 23.90
C LEU A 619 -7.38 -37.57 22.80
N PRO A 620 -8.48 -36.79 22.78
CA PRO A 620 -9.47 -36.89 21.70
C PRO A 620 -8.85 -36.67 20.32
N LEU A 621 -7.91 -35.71 20.24
CA LEU A 621 -7.15 -35.38 19.05
C LEU A 621 -6.30 -36.57 18.56
N MET A 622 -5.62 -37.27 19.48
CA MET A 622 -4.82 -38.46 19.18
C MET A 622 -5.69 -39.65 18.74
N ASP A 623 -6.85 -39.85 19.37
CA ASP A 623 -7.75 -40.96 19.02
C ASP A 623 -8.37 -40.77 17.63
N VAL A 624 -8.82 -39.56 17.32
CA VAL A 624 -9.30 -39.20 15.97
C VAL A 624 -8.17 -39.33 14.94
N PHE A 625 -6.96 -38.89 15.26
CA PHE A 625 -5.81 -39.02 14.36
C PHE A 625 -5.53 -40.48 13.98
N ARG A 626 -5.53 -41.41 14.95
CA ARG A 626 -5.32 -42.84 14.68
C ARG A 626 -6.39 -43.41 13.76
N LEU A 627 -7.65 -43.04 14.00
CA LEU A 627 -8.77 -43.48 13.17
C LEU A 627 -8.65 -42.95 11.73
N LEU A 628 -8.37 -41.66 11.57
CA LEU A 628 -8.24 -41.02 10.25
C LEU A 628 -7.01 -41.54 9.48
N LEU A 629 -5.89 -41.81 10.17
CA LEU A 629 -4.71 -42.38 9.53
C LEU A 629 -4.98 -43.80 9.02
N ALA A 630 -5.72 -44.62 9.78
CA ALA A 630 -6.12 -45.95 9.33
C ALA A 630 -7.07 -45.87 8.12
N LYS A 631 -7.99 -44.90 8.09
CA LYS A 631 -8.88 -44.64 6.95
C LYS A 631 -8.13 -44.16 5.71
N LEU A 632 -7.19 -43.23 5.85
CA LEU A 632 -6.40 -42.69 4.74
C LEU A 632 -5.67 -43.79 3.95
N LEU A 633 -5.20 -44.84 4.64
CA LEU A 633 -4.54 -45.99 4.02
C LEU A 633 -5.49 -46.90 3.22
N GLN A 634 -6.80 -46.80 3.46
CA GLN A 634 -7.83 -47.60 2.80
C GLN A 634 -8.58 -46.82 1.70
N GLU A 635 -8.53 -45.50 1.74
CA GLU A 635 -9.20 -44.62 0.80
C GLU A 635 -8.51 -44.65 -0.57
N THR A 636 -9.30 -44.68 -1.64
CA THR A 636 -8.81 -44.74 -3.03
C THR A 636 -9.01 -43.45 -3.80
N GLU A 637 -9.95 -42.60 -3.37
CA GLU A 637 -10.27 -41.33 -4.03
C GLU A 637 -9.26 -40.24 -3.64
N GLU A 638 -8.56 -39.66 -4.62
CA GLU A 638 -7.46 -38.71 -4.41
C GLU A 638 -7.90 -37.42 -3.69
N GLU A 639 -9.09 -36.89 -4.02
CA GLU A 639 -9.66 -35.70 -3.39
C GLU A 639 -9.99 -35.95 -1.90
N ARG A 640 -10.51 -37.15 -1.59
CA ARG A 640 -10.78 -37.55 -0.20
C ARG A 640 -9.49 -37.79 0.56
N GLN A 641 -8.50 -38.43 -0.07
CA GLN A 641 -7.17 -38.61 0.51
C GLN A 641 -6.54 -37.26 0.88
N ALA A 642 -6.64 -36.24 0.02
CA ALA A 642 -6.14 -34.90 0.29
C ALA A 642 -6.85 -34.28 1.51
N SER A 643 -8.19 -34.29 1.53
CA SER A 643 -8.96 -33.74 2.67
C SER A 643 -8.70 -34.45 4.01
N LEU A 644 -8.48 -35.77 4.00
CA LEU A 644 -8.10 -36.54 5.18
C LEU A 644 -6.67 -36.23 5.64
N ALA A 645 -5.74 -36.07 4.69
CA ALA A 645 -4.36 -35.69 4.99
C ALA A 645 -4.27 -34.26 5.57
N ASP A 646 -5.09 -33.33 5.09
CA ASP A 646 -5.21 -31.99 5.66
C ASP A 646 -5.77 -32.03 7.08
N CYS A 647 -6.80 -32.84 7.34
CA CYS A 647 -7.35 -33.03 8.68
C CYS A 647 -6.32 -33.62 9.67
N LEU A 648 -5.54 -34.62 9.22
CA LEU A 648 -4.41 -35.17 10.00
C LEU A 648 -3.32 -34.14 10.24
N SER A 649 -3.01 -33.31 9.24
CA SER A 649 -2.07 -32.20 9.34
C SER A 649 -2.52 -31.15 10.37
N HIS A 650 -3.80 -30.75 10.34
CA HIS A 650 -4.39 -29.86 11.33
C HIS A 650 -4.28 -30.44 12.74
N ALA A 651 -4.54 -31.74 12.90
CA ALA A 651 -4.44 -32.41 14.19
C ALA A 651 -3.03 -32.30 14.81
N VAL A 652 -2.00 -32.55 14.00
CA VAL A 652 -0.60 -32.36 14.41
C VAL A 652 -0.30 -30.89 14.70
N GLY A 653 -0.83 -29.97 13.88
CA GLY A 653 -0.73 -28.53 14.08
C GLY A 653 -1.30 -28.05 15.41
N PHE A 654 -2.49 -28.53 15.80
CA PHE A 654 -3.16 -28.21 17.05
C PHE A 654 -2.35 -28.65 18.27
N ALA A 655 -1.89 -29.90 18.29
CA ALA A 655 -1.00 -30.41 19.34
C ALA A 655 0.36 -29.68 19.38
N SER A 656 0.89 -29.28 18.22
CA SER A 656 2.08 -28.45 18.15
C SER A 656 1.84 -27.08 18.80
N ARG A 657 0.66 -26.51 18.57
CA ARG A 657 0.32 -25.17 19.01
C ARG A 657 0.14 -25.05 20.52
N THR A 658 -0.40 -26.06 21.20
CA THR A 658 -0.48 -26.09 22.68
C THR A 658 0.90 -25.99 23.34
N SER A 659 1.95 -26.45 22.65
CA SER A 659 3.32 -26.37 23.15
C SER A 659 3.89 -24.93 23.17
N LYS A 660 3.22 -23.97 22.51
CA LYS A 660 3.61 -22.54 22.56
C LYS A 660 3.40 -21.91 23.93
N ALA A 661 2.55 -22.50 24.76
CA ALA A 661 2.35 -22.07 26.14
C ALA A 661 3.59 -22.25 27.04
N PHE A 662 4.50 -23.16 26.66
CA PHE A 662 5.72 -23.43 27.43
C PHE A 662 6.89 -22.56 26.95
N SER A 663 7.56 -21.89 27.88
CA SER A 663 8.74 -21.08 27.57
C SER A 663 9.99 -21.94 27.36
N ASN A 664 10.13 -23.05 28.10
CA ASN A 664 11.27 -23.97 28.02
C ASN A 664 10.96 -25.38 28.60
N LYS A 665 11.92 -26.31 28.53
CA LYS A 665 11.81 -27.67 29.11
C LYS A 665 11.47 -27.70 30.60
N GLN A 666 11.98 -26.74 31.38
CA GLN A 666 11.71 -26.70 32.81
C GLN A 666 10.23 -26.47 33.07
N THR A 667 9.58 -25.58 32.32
CA THR A 667 8.12 -25.38 32.44
C THR A 667 7.31 -26.62 32.06
N VAL A 668 7.75 -27.40 31.07
CA VAL A 668 7.07 -28.66 30.69
C VAL A 668 7.19 -29.71 31.80
N LYS A 669 8.38 -29.86 32.39
CA LYS A 669 8.62 -30.80 33.50
C LYS A 669 7.87 -30.39 34.76
N GLN A 670 7.87 -29.09 35.09
CA GLN A 670 7.14 -28.55 36.24
C GLN A 670 5.62 -28.73 36.12
N CYS A 671 5.08 -28.76 34.89
CA CYS A 671 3.66 -29.00 34.66
C CYS A 671 3.29 -30.49 34.54
N GLY A 672 4.25 -31.42 34.59
CA GLY A 672 3.98 -32.86 34.39
C GLY A 672 3.59 -33.26 32.97
N CYS A 673 3.68 -32.36 31.98
CA CYS A 673 3.15 -32.59 30.63
C CYS A 673 4.10 -33.39 29.72
N THR A 674 5.29 -33.78 30.18
CA THR A 674 6.30 -34.50 29.39
C THR A 674 5.76 -35.81 28.81
N GLU A 675 5.00 -36.57 29.60
CA GLU A 675 4.42 -37.85 29.17
C GLU A 675 3.35 -37.66 28.09
N VAL A 676 2.51 -36.61 28.22
CA VAL A 676 1.45 -36.33 27.25
C VAL A 676 2.04 -36.05 25.86
N TYR A 677 3.10 -35.26 25.77
CA TYR A 677 3.77 -35.01 24.48
C TYR A 677 4.58 -36.20 23.97
N ARG A 678 5.02 -37.11 24.85
CA ARG A 678 5.60 -38.40 24.43
C ARG A 678 4.55 -39.28 23.76
N ASP A 679 3.34 -39.34 24.32
CA ASP A 679 2.20 -40.06 23.75
C ASP A 679 1.82 -39.46 22.37
N CYS A 680 1.85 -38.13 22.24
CA CYS A 680 1.65 -37.45 20.95
C CYS A 680 2.72 -37.82 19.92
N MET A 681 4.00 -37.81 20.30
CA MET A 681 5.10 -38.23 19.43
C MET A 681 4.92 -39.67 18.94
N GLN A 682 4.59 -40.60 19.83
CA GLN A 682 4.31 -41.99 19.45
C GLN A 682 3.13 -42.12 18.48
N THR A 683 2.13 -41.24 18.62
CA THR A 683 0.92 -41.28 17.79
C THR A 683 1.11 -40.65 16.41
N PHE A 684 1.89 -39.57 16.30
CA PHE A 684 2.06 -38.82 15.04
C PHE A 684 3.20 -39.31 14.15
N LEU A 685 4.27 -39.89 14.72
CA LEU A 685 5.41 -40.41 13.95
C LEU A 685 5.05 -41.43 12.86
N PRO A 686 4.09 -42.36 13.06
CA PRO A 686 3.70 -43.31 12.02
C PRO A 686 3.21 -42.64 10.73
N ALA A 687 2.69 -41.41 10.77
CA ALA A 687 2.23 -40.69 9.58
C ALA A 687 3.37 -40.34 8.61
N LEU A 688 4.63 -40.30 9.06
CA LEU A 688 5.80 -40.10 8.18
C LEU A 688 5.99 -41.26 7.19
N SER A 689 5.49 -42.45 7.52
CA SER A 689 5.55 -43.65 6.67
C SER A 689 4.34 -43.81 5.76
N CYS A 690 3.38 -42.88 5.77
CA CYS A 690 2.20 -42.98 4.94
C CYS A 690 2.60 -42.88 3.46
N PRO A 691 2.19 -43.82 2.59
CA PRO A 691 2.58 -43.80 1.19
C PRO A 691 1.83 -42.74 0.37
N VAL A 692 0.71 -42.20 0.89
CA VAL A 692 -0.21 -41.29 0.20
C VAL A 692 -0.13 -39.89 0.82
N GLN A 693 -0.32 -38.82 0.02
CA GLN A 693 -0.27 -37.41 0.47
C GLN A 693 0.95 -37.06 1.34
N ARG A 694 2.12 -37.59 0.95
CA ARG A 694 3.38 -37.57 1.73
C ARG A 694 3.83 -36.16 2.12
N GLY A 695 3.75 -35.20 1.20
CA GLY A 695 4.27 -33.84 1.41
C GLY A 695 3.60 -33.12 2.59
N VAL A 696 2.26 -33.16 2.65
CA VAL A 696 1.47 -32.48 3.69
C VAL A 696 1.76 -33.08 5.07
N LEU A 697 1.70 -34.41 5.19
CA LEU A 697 1.94 -35.12 6.46
C LEU A 697 3.38 -34.98 6.96
N ARG A 698 4.37 -35.11 6.06
CA ARG A 698 5.80 -34.94 6.40
C ARG A 698 6.09 -33.53 6.88
N SER A 699 5.54 -32.52 6.20
CA SER A 699 5.75 -31.13 6.59
C SER A 699 5.20 -30.83 8.00
N SER A 700 3.99 -31.30 8.30
CA SER A 700 3.33 -31.06 9.59
C SER A 700 3.99 -31.80 10.75
N VAL A 701 4.34 -33.09 10.57
CA VAL A 701 5.06 -33.85 11.60
C VAL A 701 6.46 -33.28 11.82
N ARG A 702 7.15 -32.84 10.76
CA ARG A 702 8.45 -32.17 10.88
C ARG A 702 8.34 -30.85 11.67
N SER A 703 7.34 -30.01 11.38
CA SER A 703 7.09 -28.79 12.14
C SER A 703 6.85 -29.08 13.63
N PHE A 704 6.10 -30.14 13.93
CA PHE A 704 5.92 -30.64 15.29
C PHE A 704 7.24 -31.11 15.92
N LEU A 705 8.08 -31.87 15.19
CA LEU A 705 9.40 -32.31 15.67
C LEU A 705 10.31 -31.13 16.03
N HIS A 706 10.39 -30.10 15.18
CA HIS A 706 11.15 -28.87 15.47
C HIS A 706 10.73 -28.25 16.80
N ARG A 707 9.43 -28.23 17.07
CA ARG A 707 8.86 -27.68 18.30
C ARG A 707 9.11 -28.59 19.50
N MET A 708 8.96 -29.90 19.34
CA MET A 708 9.24 -30.88 20.41
C MET A 708 10.72 -30.89 20.82
N ILE A 709 11.66 -30.72 19.88
CA ILE A 709 13.09 -30.55 20.20
C ILE A 709 13.32 -29.34 21.11
N ILE A 710 12.54 -28.27 20.93
CA ILE A 710 12.60 -27.09 21.80
C ILE A 710 12.02 -27.40 23.19
N CYS A 711 10.83 -28.02 23.24
CA CYS A 711 10.07 -28.21 24.47
C CYS A 711 10.54 -29.37 25.36
N LEU A 712 10.97 -30.49 24.78
CA LEU A 712 11.24 -31.75 25.50
C LEU A 712 12.74 -32.09 25.59
N GLU A 713 13.55 -31.55 24.68
CA GLU A 713 15.00 -31.76 24.57
C GLU A 713 15.39 -33.25 24.57
N GLU A 714 16.12 -33.73 25.58
CA GLU A 714 16.67 -35.09 25.67
C GLU A 714 15.57 -36.18 25.61
N GLU A 715 14.34 -35.87 26.02
CA GLU A 715 13.23 -36.82 25.99
C GLU A 715 12.74 -37.14 24.57
N VAL A 716 13.13 -36.32 23.57
CA VAL A 716 12.81 -36.55 22.15
C VAL A 716 13.81 -37.47 21.48
N LEU A 717 15.00 -37.61 22.03
CA LEU A 717 16.10 -38.37 21.44
C LEU A 717 15.75 -39.82 21.06
N PRO A 718 14.95 -40.58 21.84
CA PRO A 718 14.53 -41.94 21.46
C PRO A 718 13.71 -41.99 20.16
N PHE A 719 13.06 -40.90 19.77
CA PHE A 719 12.19 -40.82 18.60
C PHE A 719 12.92 -40.34 17.33
N VAL A 720 14.07 -39.70 17.48
CA VAL A 720 14.84 -39.13 16.36
C VAL A 720 15.30 -40.18 15.35
N PRO A 721 15.79 -41.38 15.74
CA PRO A 721 16.17 -42.41 14.78
C PRO A 721 14.99 -42.89 13.93
N ALA A 722 13.85 -43.20 14.57
CA ALA A 722 12.64 -43.64 13.88
C ALA A 722 12.07 -42.54 12.95
N ALA A 723 12.04 -41.29 13.41
CA ALA A 723 11.63 -40.16 12.57
C ALA A 723 12.53 -40.00 11.35
N SER A 724 13.86 -40.13 11.54
CA SER A 724 14.83 -39.98 10.46
C SER A 724 14.69 -41.10 9.43
N GLU A 725 14.56 -42.36 9.88
CA GLU A 725 14.33 -43.52 9.00
C GLU A 725 13.06 -43.34 8.15
N HIS A 726 11.95 -42.90 8.77
CA HIS A 726 10.70 -42.69 8.05
C HIS A 726 10.72 -41.51 7.07
N MET A 727 11.46 -40.43 7.37
CA MET A 727 11.62 -39.28 6.48
C MET A 727 12.54 -39.56 5.28
N LEU A 728 13.54 -40.43 5.47
CA LEU A 728 14.51 -40.79 4.42
C LEU A 728 14.04 -41.93 3.52
N LYS A 729 13.03 -42.68 3.95
CA LYS A 729 12.39 -43.71 3.14
C LYS A 729 11.63 -43.05 1.99
N ASP A 730 11.94 -43.44 0.75
CA ASP A 730 11.36 -42.87 -0.48
C ASP A 730 11.44 -41.32 -0.51
N CYS A 731 12.64 -40.78 -0.29
CA CYS A 731 12.90 -39.35 -0.15
C CYS A 731 13.15 -38.68 -1.51
N GLU A 732 12.48 -37.56 -1.77
CA GLU A 732 12.73 -36.71 -2.94
C GLU A 732 13.71 -35.58 -2.62
N ALA A 733 14.27 -34.92 -3.64
CA ALA A 733 15.22 -33.82 -3.44
C ALA A 733 14.66 -32.67 -2.58
N LYS A 734 13.35 -32.39 -2.72
CA LYS A 734 12.63 -31.39 -1.91
C LYS A 734 12.58 -31.79 -0.43
N ASP A 735 12.24 -33.04 -0.13
CA ASP A 735 12.18 -33.58 1.24
C ASP A 735 13.55 -33.53 1.94
N LEU A 736 14.64 -33.78 1.21
CA LEU A 736 16.01 -33.65 1.73
C LEU A 736 16.34 -32.21 2.10
N GLN A 737 16.05 -31.23 1.21
CA GLN A 737 16.24 -29.81 1.49
C GLN A 737 15.47 -29.39 2.75
N GLU A 738 14.27 -29.93 2.88
CA GLU A 738 13.33 -29.68 3.97
C GLU A 738 13.72 -30.35 5.30
N PHE A 739 14.54 -31.40 5.28
CA PHE A 739 15.03 -32.12 6.45
C PHE A 739 16.35 -31.56 7.02
N ILE A 740 17.18 -30.92 6.18
CA ILE A 740 18.46 -30.32 6.58
C ILE A 740 18.33 -29.37 7.79
N PRO A 741 17.34 -28.45 7.86
CA PRO A 741 17.17 -27.58 9.02
C PRO A 741 16.91 -28.36 10.32
N LEU A 742 16.19 -29.47 10.25
CA LEU A 742 15.89 -30.32 11.41
C LEU A 742 17.15 -31.01 11.92
N ILE A 743 17.95 -31.59 11.03
CA ILE A 743 19.25 -32.18 11.38
C ILE A 743 20.21 -31.12 11.95
N SER A 744 20.24 -29.93 11.37
CA SER A 744 21.02 -28.81 11.88
C SER A 744 20.60 -28.42 13.30
N GLN A 745 19.29 -28.33 13.57
CA GLN A 745 18.76 -28.03 14.91
C GLN A 745 19.12 -29.13 15.92
N ILE A 746 18.98 -30.41 15.55
CA ILE A 746 19.35 -31.55 16.40
C ILE A 746 20.86 -31.52 16.70
N THR A 747 21.69 -31.22 15.69
CA THR A 747 23.14 -31.14 15.82
C THR A 747 23.60 -30.00 16.70
N ALA A 748 22.99 -28.82 16.53
CA ALA A 748 23.29 -27.66 17.36
C ALA A 748 22.91 -27.93 18.83
N LYS A 749 21.76 -28.58 19.07
CA LYS A 749 21.20 -28.77 20.41
C LYS A 749 21.74 -29.99 21.16
N PHE A 750 22.15 -31.06 20.48
CA PHE A 750 22.54 -32.35 21.08
C PHE A 750 23.95 -32.83 20.69
N LYS A 751 24.93 -31.92 20.71
CA LYS A 751 26.33 -32.19 20.30
C LYS A 751 26.94 -33.46 20.90
N THR A 752 26.74 -33.69 22.19
CA THR A 752 27.31 -34.83 22.94
C THR A 752 26.62 -36.16 22.63
N PHE A 753 25.35 -36.12 22.23
CA PHE A 753 24.54 -37.29 21.92
C PHE A 753 24.74 -37.76 20.46
N ILE A 754 24.89 -36.82 19.52
CA ILE A 754 25.26 -37.15 18.13
C ILE A 754 26.60 -37.90 18.08
N TYR A 755 27.56 -37.53 18.93
CA TYR A 755 28.81 -38.26 19.07
C TYR A 755 28.61 -39.74 19.45
N ARG A 756 27.52 -40.09 20.14
CA ARG A 756 27.19 -41.47 20.53
C ARG A 756 26.35 -42.24 19.50
N ILE A 757 25.51 -41.59 18.69
CA ILE A 757 24.75 -42.23 17.58
C ILE A 757 25.52 -42.16 16.25
N GLN A 758 26.84 -42.27 16.31
CA GLN A 758 27.72 -42.10 15.16
C GLN A 758 27.52 -43.15 14.04
N TYR A 759 26.68 -44.18 14.23
CA TYR A 759 26.47 -45.26 13.25
C TYR A 759 25.14 -45.21 12.48
N GLN A 760 24.05 -44.66 13.04
CA GLN A 760 22.74 -44.62 12.36
C GLN A 760 22.49 -43.31 11.58
N LEU A 761 22.99 -42.17 12.06
CA LEU A 761 22.91 -40.88 11.35
C LEU A 761 24.07 -40.69 10.35
N LEU A 762 25.09 -41.55 10.40
CA LEU A 762 26.27 -41.50 9.52
C LEU A 762 25.89 -41.61 8.05
N PHE A 763 24.89 -42.42 7.71
CA PHE A 763 24.45 -42.59 6.33
C PHE A 763 23.96 -41.28 5.74
N VAL A 764 23.13 -40.51 6.44
CA VAL A 764 22.63 -39.20 5.96
C VAL A 764 23.75 -38.18 5.82
N PHE A 765 24.64 -38.11 6.81
CA PHE A 765 25.79 -37.22 6.76
C PHE A 765 26.81 -37.65 5.69
N GLN A 766 26.99 -38.95 5.44
CA GLN A 766 27.80 -39.49 4.35
C GLN A 766 27.16 -39.21 3.00
N THR A 767 25.86 -39.43 2.82
CA THR A 767 25.17 -39.14 1.55
C THR A 767 25.19 -37.65 1.24
N LEU A 768 24.93 -36.77 2.23
CA LEU A 768 25.05 -35.32 2.03
C LEU A 768 26.51 -34.88 1.81
N SER A 769 27.46 -35.49 2.51
CA SER A 769 28.89 -35.23 2.32
C SER A 769 29.38 -35.73 0.95
N GLU A 770 28.93 -36.89 0.49
CA GLU A 770 29.25 -37.48 -0.81
C GLU A 770 28.58 -36.71 -1.94
N CYS A 771 27.31 -36.30 -1.80
CA CYS A 771 26.65 -35.40 -2.75
C CYS A 771 27.38 -34.05 -2.83
N SER A 772 27.74 -33.46 -1.68
CA SER A 772 28.54 -32.23 -1.63
C SER A 772 29.91 -32.40 -2.28
N LEU A 773 30.61 -33.51 -1.99
CA LEU A 773 31.90 -33.84 -2.60
C LEU A 773 31.79 -34.09 -4.10
N THR A 774 30.71 -34.73 -4.56
CA THR A 774 30.44 -35.02 -5.97
C THR A 774 30.13 -33.73 -6.72
N LEU A 775 29.27 -32.86 -6.17
CA LEU A 775 29.00 -31.53 -6.72
C LEU A 775 30.27 -30.67 -6.77
N LYS A 776 31.09 -30.72 -5.72
CA LYS A 776 32.38 -30.02 -5.65
C LYS A 776 33.38 -30.57 -6.68
N MET A 777 33.42 -31.88 -6.89
CA MET A 777 34.25 -32.54 -7.91
C MET A 777 33.79 -32.22 -9.34
N ILE A 778 32.48 -32.18 -9.59
CA ILE A 778 31.91 -31.81 -10.89
C ILE A 778 32.21 -30.34 -11.18
N HIS A 779 32.04 -29.45 -10.20
CA HIS A 779 32.43 -28.04 -10.31
C HIS A 779 33.94 -27.88 -10.55
N LEU A 780 34.80 -28.60 -9.81
CA LEU A 780 36.25 -28.58 -10.03
C LEU A 780 36.67 -29.09 -11.43
N LYS A 781 35.93 -30.03 -12.03
CA LYS A 781 36.24 -30.58 -13.35
C LYS A 781 35.64 -29.82 -14.52
N ARG A 782 34.47 -29.21 -14.37
CA ARG A 782 33.72 -28.54 -15.46
C ARG A 782 33.58 -27.03 -15.29
N GLY A 783 33.99 -26.48 -14.14
CA GLY A 783 34.08 -25.04 -13.87
C GLY A 783 32.81 -24.27 -14.25
N PRO A 784 32.90 -23.25 -15.13
CA PRO A 784 31.79 -22.36 -15.47
C PRO A 784 30.65 -23.04 -16.24
N GLU A 785 30.92 -24.11 -17.01
CA GLU A 785 29.88 -24.84 -17.76
C GLU A 785 28.86 -25.53 -16.83
N PHE A 786 29.32 -26.03 -15.67
CA PHE A 786 28.44 -26.62 -14.68
C PHE A 786 27.55 -25.58 -13.99
N ILE A 787 28.09 -24.39 -13.73
CA ILE A 787 27.32 -23.26 -13.20
C ILE A 787 26.26 -22.82 -14.22
N GLN A 788 26.60 -22.78 -15.50
CA GLN A 788 25.68 -22.42 -16.58
C GLN A 788 24.55 -23.44 -16.74
N PHE A 789 24.87 -24.74 -16.68
CA PHE A 789 23.86 -25.82 -16.64
C PHE A 789 22.93 -25.71 -15.43
N LEU A 790 23.49 -25.44 -14.24
CA LEU A 790 22.69 -25.24 -13.03
C LEU A 790 21.73 -24.05 -13.17
N GLN A 791 22.20 -22.94 -13.75
CA GLN A 791 21.42 -21.70 -13.89
C GLN A 791 20.39 -21.74 -15.01
N GLN A 792 20.68 -22.41 -16.13
CA GLN A 792 19.83 -22.37 -17.33
C GLN A 792 18.91 -23.59 -17.49
N GLU A 793 19.29 -24.76 -16.97
CA GLU A 793 18.51 -25.99 -17.15
C GLU A 793 18.00 -26.58 -15.82
N TYR A 794 18.87 -26.78 -14.82
CA TYR A 794 18.50 -27.52 -13.61
C TYR A 794 17.67 -26.72 -12.59
N LEU A 795 18.12 -25.54 -12.17
CA LEU A 795 17.39 -24.71 -11.18
C LEU A 795 16.04 -24.18 -11.71
N PRO A 796 15.90 -23.80 -13.01
CA PRO A 796 14.61 -23.48 -13.60
C PRO A 796 13.64 -24.66 -13.63
N SER A 797 14.13 -25.90 -13.82
CA SER A 797 13.29 -27.11 -13.75
C SER A 797 12.72 -27.41 -12.35
N LEU A 798 13.31 -26.80 -11.32
CA LEU A 798 12.88 -26.88 -9.92
C LEU A 798 12.05 -25.67 -9.47
N GLN A 799 11.62 -24.79 -10.40
CA GLN A 799 10.83 -23.58 -10.13
C GLN A 799 11.47 -22.61 -9.12
N VAL A 800 12.80 -22.55 -9.05
CA VAL A 800 13.52 -21.60 -8.19
C VAL A 800 13.70 -20.28 -8.93
N SER A 801 13.46 -19.14 -8.27
CA SER A 801 13.57 -17.82 -8.91
C SER A 801 15.01 -17.55 -9.40
N PRO A 802 15.20 -16.80 -10.51
CA PRO A 802 16.52 -16.57 -11.12
C PRO A 802 17.51 -15.87 -10.18
N GLU A 803 17.01 -14.97 -9.33
CA GLU A 803 17.81 -14.18 -8.38
C GLU A 803 18.39 -15.04 -7.25
N ILE A 804 17.61 -16.00 -6.74
CA ILE A 804 18.09 -16.96 -5.71
C ILE A 804 19.04 -17.99 -6.33
N SER A 805 18.82 -18.33 -7.60
CA SER A 805 19.65 -19.25 -8.37
C SER A 805 21.07 -18.70 -8.60
N GLN A 806 21.21 -17.40 -8.87
CA GLN A 806 22.53 -16.76 -8.98
C GLN A 806 23.30 -16.75 -7.66
N VAL A 807 22.64 -16.44 -6.54
CA VAL A 807 23.29 -16.38 -5.23
C VAL A 807 23.68 -17.76 -4.71
N ARG A 808 22.86 -18.80 -4.94
CA ARG A 808 23.14 -20.17 -4.49
C ARG A 808 24.19 -20.92 -5.32
N CYS A 809 24.41 -20.57 -6.59
CA CYS A 809 25.44 -21.21 -7.41
C CYS A 809 26.87 -20.76 -7.08
N PHE A 810 27.03 -19.60 -6.41
CA PHE A 810 28.32 -19.03 -6.03
C PHE A 810 28.75 -19.34 -4.58
N LEU A 811 27.84 -19.85 -3.75
CA LEU A 811 28.08 -20.37 -2.40
C LEU A 811 28.36 -21.87 -2.44
#